data_AF-A0A7G6T556-F1
#
_entry.id   AF-A0A7G6T556-F1
#
_cell.length_a   1.000
_cell.length_b   1.000
_cell.length_c   1.000
_cell.angle_alpha   90.00
_cell.angle_beta   90.00
_cell.angle_gamma   90.00
#
_symmetry.space_group_name_H-M   'P 1'
#
loop_
_entity.id
_entity.type
_entity.pdbx_description
1 polymer ?
#
loop_
_entity_poly.entity_id
_entity_poly.type
_entity_poly.pdbx_seq_one_letter_code
_entity_poly.pdbx_strand_id
1 'polypeptide(L)'
;MAGAKDHQSGHLLNSLFGEGLGTKSVSRLIDENLPPLPKGAKNGEPLKTAQIDALSVAERKAYEVQIDLASQKEARDRERIRELEANIHALTIERSRGDISLRVNQIEKELESYKQAKKNVDVLNLDLLAQVKTINNKLETLRSSPIFSLGEDILAIKGDWKRAFSLPAKYRAAQEQAMKDKAALPVELGLDLATAEALQHAERALAIAGHDGWHSAEQWVRDQRLPAGVLSRVLLELSRRARFSDIPVAVSLAKAALAADPQQWRVKHLAFVLADVGVVKEALEVMRSAIAAGVNFNPSELKRFDELSALARLEVTGLSLPNRSASQNGSPNSVIFYWPNSFPGHWSASSLRGLSLASAFQKAGNEVKIVTVPGYPAIDKSGRVELTKDEVAGIAHFRLPAIEVDGSILDTYSWDASELLAERIAAANAGAVVAPSSIELAYPAAIAARLNGSRFIFDCTTMTRAKSNPASEREEILIALENALLAEADTVLVRDDFFTDRLAEAGVSAHKVLSIGESVFQFNADKNSSDWSSSPILKGGFVIGYIGDAYDEVDLESFPAILDKLVKRGLPVRLLIFGVGTRFHRIRDKLEALGHGDRCLFPGRPRNGHIAAAFAAIDLVVIPAMPVTQRCGRSRFEIAEALAYGRPVLAAGPIASAVKPSLKTIEALGEEMVAAMVDAVSTFILQPGSLEQLSQAATNAAHDMTVAAAAERLVQA
;
A
#
# COMPACT_ATOMS: atom_id res chain seq x y z
N MET A 1 55.09 -44.70 -16.89
CA MET A 1 55.04 -44.13 -18.25
C MET A 1 54.34 -42.79 -18.16
N ALA A 2 55.04 -41.75 -18.65
CA ALA A 2 54.64 -40.37 -18.97
C ALA A 2 53.39 -39.78 -18.29
N GLY A 3 53.41 -38.65 -17.57
CA GLY A 3 54.34 -37.52 -17.59
C GLY A 3 53.75 -36.34 -18.40
N ALA A 4 53.48 -35.23 -17.70
CA ALA A 4 53.39 -33.80 -18.12
C ALA A 4 52.24 -33.12 -17.34
N LYS A 5 52.49 -32.50 -16.19
CA LYS A 5 52.77 -31.06 -15.99
C LYS A 5 51.86 -30.14 -16.82
N ASP A 6 50.97 -29.42 -16.14
CA ASP A 6 51.17 -27.97 -16.13
C ASP A 6 50.65 -27.29 -14.85
N HIS A 7 51.49 -26.37 -14.38
CA HIS A 7 51.26 -25.43 -13.29
C HIS A 7 50.32 -24.33 -13.78
N GLN A 8 49.16 -24.13 -13.15
CA GLN A 8 48.49 -22.82 -12.99
C GLN A 8 47.15 -22.99 -12.27
N SER A 9 47.16 -22.99 -10.93
CA SER A 9 45.95 -22.76 -10.11
C SER A 9 46.27 -22.41 -8.66
N GLY A 10 47.49 -21.93 -8.39
CA GLY A 10 47.96 -21.55 -7.05
C GLY A 10 47.65 -20.12 -6.62
N HIS A 11 46.87 -19.34 -7.38
CA HIS A 11 46.67 -17.91 -7.10
C HIS A 11 45.22 -17.41 -7.08
N LEU A 12 44.22 -18.29 -7.06
CA LEU A 12 42.80 -17.89 -7.13
C LEU A 12 41.95 -18.25 -5.90
N LEU A 13 42.56 -18.78 -4.83
CA LEU A 13 41.85 -19.09 -3.57
C LEU A 13 42.23 -18.17 -2.40
N ASN A 14 43.18 -17.26 -2.58
CA ASN A 14 43.61 -16.31 -1.53
C ASN A 14 42.99 -14.91 -1.63
N SER A 15 41.99 -14.67 -2.49
CA SER A 15 41.38 -13.34 -2.66
C SER A 15 39.89 -13.26 -2.27
N LEU A 16 39.30 -14.30 -1.67
CA LEU A 16 37.87 -14.31 -1.31
C LEU A 16 37.58 -14.21 0.19
N PHE A 17 38.60 -14.22 1.05
CA PHE A 17 38.44 -13.96 2.48
C PHE A 17 39.56 -13.04 2.95
N GLY A 18 39.20 -11.78 3.21
CA GLY A 18 40.08 -10.80 3.82
C GLY A 18 40.58 -11.27 5.18
N GLU A 19 41.84 -10.96 5.45
CA GLU A 19 42.54 -11.16 6.71
C GLU A 19 41.67 -10.73 7.89
N GLY A 20 41.44 -11.64 8.86
CA GLY A 20 40.72 -11.24 10.06
C GLY A 20 40.08 -12.32 10.93
N LEU A 21 40.45 -13.59 10.83
CA LEU A 21 40.10 -14.58 11.87
C LEU A 21 41.36 -15.36 12.22
N GLY A 22 42.10 -14.81 13.19
CA GLY A 22 43.22 -15.50 13.81
C GLY A 22 42.73 -16.82 14.39
N THR A 23 43.25 -17.92 13.87
CA THR A 23 43.19 -19.23 14.50
C THR A 23 44.01 -19.19 15.79
N LYS A 24 43.44 -18.59 16.85
CA LYS A 24 43.86 -18.88 18.20
C LYS A 24 43.52 -20.35 18.44
N SER A 25 44.54 -21.18 18.29
CA SER A 25 44.52 -22.60 18.64
C SER A 25 43.89 -22.76 20.02
N VAL A 26 43.12 -23.85 20.17
CA VAL A 26 42.34 -24.27 21.34
C VAL A 26 43.29 -24.72 22.47
N SER A 27 44.24 -23.87 22.85
CA SER A 27 45.27 -24.13 23.87
C SER A 27 44.83 -23.76 25.29
N ARG A 28 43.53 -23.61 25.54
CA ARG A 28 43.00 -23.34 26.89
C ARG A 28 41.70 -24.11 27.06
N LEU A 29 41.79 -25.37 27.47
CA LEU A 29 40.70 -26.11 28.11
C LEU A 29 41.19 -27.43 28.73
N ILE A 30 42.44 -27.46 29.22
CA ILE A 30 42.95 -28.57 30.02
C ILE A 30 43.65 -27.97 31.24
N ASP A 31 42.88 -27.66 32.25
CA ASP A 31 43.26 -27.60 33.66
C ASP A 31 41.99 -28.07 34.38
N GLU A 32 41.99 -29.23 35.03
CA GLU A 32 42.10 -29.22 36.48
C GLU A 32 42.64 -30.51 37.12
N ASN A 33 43.16 -31.51 36.39
CA ASN A 33 43.73 -32.72 37.02
C ASN A 33 44.83 -33.42 36.20
N LEU A 34 46.00 -32.77 36.06
CA LEU A 34 47.19 -33.39 35.42
C LEU A 34 48.42 -33.33 36.34
N PRO A 35 49.31 -34.34 36.30
CA PRO A 35 50.64 -34.24 36.91
C PRO A 35 51.47 -33.13 36.23
N PRO A 36 52.37 -32.47 36.95
CA PRO A 36 53.15 -31.35 36.42
C PRO A 36 54.07 -31.81 35.27
N LEU A 37 54.10 -31.03 34.19
CA LEU A 37 55.00 -31.25 33.05
C LEU A 37 56.48 -31.22 33.50
N PRO A 38 57.36 -32.03 32.87
CA PRO A 38 58.79 -31.96 33.12
C PRO A 38 59.35 -30.57 32.75
N LYS A 39 60.32 -30.08 33.54
CA LYS A 39 60.90 -28.74 33.40
C LYS A 39 61.34 -28.46 31.96
N GLY A 40 60.65 -27.54 31.29
CA GLY A 40 60.99 -27.05 29.95
C GLY A 40 59.94 -27.27 28.85
N ALA A 41 58.83 -27.97 29.11
CA ALA A 41 57.76 -28.14 28.13
C ALA A 41 56.69 -27.02 28.20
N LYS A 42 56.23 -26.51 27.05
CA LYS A 42 55.11 -25.55 26.94
C LYS A 42 53.80 -26.27 26.61
N ASN A 43 52.68 -25.78 27.15
CA ASN A 43 51.35 -26.29 26.83
C ASN A 43 51.07 -26.17 25.31
N GLY A 44 50.89 -27.31 24.64
CA GLY A 44 50.50 -27.39 23.22
C GLY A 44 51.61 -27.75 22.23
N GLU A 45 52.83 -28.07 22.66
CA GLU A 45 53.88 -28.63 21.78
C GLU A 45 54.03 -30.15 21.98
N PRO A 46 54.18 -30.95 20.91
CA PRO A 46 54.43 -32.39 21.04
C PRO A 46 55.77 -32.64 21.76
N LEU A 47 55.76 -33.50 22.78
CA LEU A 47 56.95 -33.87 23.55
C LEU A 47 58.00 -34.50 22.62
N LYS A 48 59.27 -34.11 22.77
CA LYS A 48 60.39 -34.69 22.00
C LYS A 48 60.69 -36.11 22.51
N THR A 49 61.21 -36.98 21.65
CA THR A 49 61.47 -38.41 21.95
C THR A 49 62.23 -38.64 23.26
N ALA A 50 63.23 -37.79 23.56
CA ALA A 50 64.02 -37.87 24.79
C ALA A 50 63.23 -37.55 26.08
N GLN A 51 62.11 -36.82 25.97
CA GLN A 51 61.24 -36.46 27.10
C GLN A 51 60.17 -37.54 27.35
N ILE A 52 59.76 -38.26 26.30
CA ILE A 52 58.85 -39.41 26.39
C ILE A 52 59.54 -40.57 27.12
N ASP A 53 60.83 -40.77 26.87
CA ASP A 53 61.61 -41.84 27.50
C ASP A 53 61.83 -41.66 29.00
N ALA A 54 61.69 -40.44 29.53
CA ALA A 54 61.81 -40.11 30.95
C ALA A 54 60.51 -40.28 31.74
N LEU A 55 59.37 -40.52 31.08
CA LEU A 55 58.07 -40.70 31.72
C LEU A 55 57.88 -42.13 32.23
N SER A 56 57.29 -42.28 33.42
CA SER A 56 56.92 -43.57 33.98
C SER A 56 55.82 -44.26 33.14
N VAL A 57 55.72 -45.59 33.26
CA VAL A 57 54.72 -46.39 32.52
C VAL A 57 53.29 -45.90 32.76
N ALA A 58 52.99 -45.41 33.96
CA ALA A 58 51.68 -44.86 34.31
C ALA A 58 51.39 -43.52 33.62
N GLU A 59 52.40 -42.64 33.51
CA GLU A 59 52.25 -41.33 32.85
C GLU A 59 52.10 -41.48 31.34
N ARG A 60 52.84 -42.39 30.70
CA ARG A 60 52.68 -42.67 29.26
C ARG A 60 51.27 -43.16 28.93
N LYS A 61 50.72 -44.05 29.77
CA LYS A 61 49.37 -44.59 29.59
C LYS A 61 48.28 -43.52 29.78
N ALA A 62 48.50 -42.55 30.67
CA ALA A 62 47.59 -41.41 30.84
C ALA A 62 47.61 -40.47 29.62
N TYR A 63 48.78 -40.25 29.03
CA TYR A 63 48.91 -39.46 27.79
C TYR A 63 48.30 -40.16 26.56
N GLU A 64 48.47 -41.48 26.40
CA GLU A 64 47.82 -42.25 25.32
C GLU A 64 46.29 -42.12 25.37
N VAL A 65 45.69 -42.26 26.56
CA VAL A 65 44.24 -42.09 26.74
C VAL A 65 43.78 -40.68 26.37
N GLN A 66 44.55 -39.65 26.67
CA GLN A 66 44.21 -38.27 26.28
C GLN A 66 44.37 -38.02 24.78
N ILE A 67 45.39 -38.60 24.13
CA ILE A 67 45.57 -38.50 22.68
C ILE A 67 44.41 -39.20 21.96
N ASP A 68 43.96 -40.35 22.46
CA ASP A 68 42.79 -41.06 21.93
C ASP A 68 41.51 -40.25 22.12
N LEU A 69 41.30 -39.66 23.30
CA LEU A 69 40.14 -38.77 23.56
C LEU A 69 40.15 -37.51 22.69
N ALA A 70 41.32 -36.89 22.50
CA ALA A 70 41.49 -35.73 21.64
C ALA A 70 41.25 -36.09 20.16
N SER A 71 41.75 -37.24 19.72
CA SER A 71 41.55 -37.75 18.35
C SER A 71 40.08 -38.08 18.08
N GLN A 72 39.37 -38.67 19.06
CA GLN A 72 37.93 -38.92 18.98
C GLN A 72 37.12 -37.62 18.95
N LYS A 73 37.52 -36.60 19.72
CA LYS A 73 36.89 -35.29 19.68
C LYS A 73 37.10 -34.59 18.34
N GLU A 74 38.32 -34.60 17.81
CA GLU A 74 38.63 -34.02 16.49
C GLU A 74 37.90 -34.75 15.35
N ALA A 75 37.71 -36.07 15.47
CA ALA A 75 36.89 -36.84 14.54
C ALA A 75 35.41 -36.40 14.58
N ARG A 76 34.83 -36.23 15.79
CA ARG A 76 33.45 -35.72 15.96
C ARG A 76 33.28 -34.30 15.45
N ASP A 77 34.25 -33.42 15.73
CA ASP A 77 34.20 -32.03 15.27
C ASP A 77 34.31 -31.94 13.74
N ARG A 78 35.15 -32.77 13.11
CA ARG A 78 35.22 -32.87 11.63
C ARG A 78 33.93 -33.38 11.01
N GLU A 79 33.28 -34.35 11.64
CA GLU A 79 31.99 -34.88 11.18
C GLU A 79 30.89 -33.82 11.32
N ARG A 80 30.88 -33.07 12.43
CA ARG A 80 29.94 -31.97 12.63
C ARG A 80 30.13 -30.82 11.63
N ILE A 81 31.37 -30.49 11.27
CA ILE A 81 31.66 -29.49 10.23
C ILE A 81 31.10 -29.96 8.88
N ARG A 82 31.30 -31.23 8.49
CA ARG A 82 30.73 -31.77 7.25
C ARG A 82 29.20 -31.71 7.23
N GLU A 83 28.54 -32.02 8.34
CA GLU A 83 27.08 -31.88 8.47
C GLU A 83 26.63 -30.43 8.27
N LEU A 84 27.33 -29.47 8.87
CA LEU A 84 27.00 -28.04 8.74
C LEU A 84 27.24 -27.52 7.33
N GLU A 85 28.31 -27.93 6.66
CA GLU A 85 28.57 -27.60 5.25
C GLU A 85 27.49 -28.17 4.33
N ALA A 86 27.06 -29.41 4.57
CA ALA A 86 25.95 -30.04 3.84
C ALA A 86 24.62 -29.30 4.08
N ASN A 87 24.34 -28.86 5.31
CA ASN A 87 23.16 -28.08 5.66
C ASN A 87 23.18 -26.69 5.01
N ILE A 88 24.32 -26.00 5.00
CA ILE A 88 24.48 -24.70 4.32
C ILE A 88 24.27 -24.87 2.81
N HIS A 89 24.81 -25.94 2.22
CA HIS A 89 24.61 -26.23 0.80
C HIS A 89 23.13 -26.52 0.48
N ALA A 90 22.47 -27.32 1.31
CA ALA A 90 21.03 -27.60 1.19
C ALA A 90 20.18 -26.31 1.31
N LEU A 91 20.45 -25.47 2.31
CA LEU A 91 19.78 -24.18 2.51
C LEU A 91 20.06 -23.18 1.37
N THR A 92 21.25 -23.24 0.76
CA THR A 92 21.59 -22.39 -0.39
C THR A 92 20.84 -22.82 -1.64
N ILE A 93 20.70 -24.13 -1.87
CA ILE A 93 19.86 -24.69 -2.94
C ILE A 93 18.39 -24.33 -2.70
N GLU A 94 17.92 -24.42 -1.45
CA GLU A 94 16.55 -24.08 -1.06
C GLU A 94 16.26 -22.58 -1.21
N ARG A 95 17.21 -21.71 -0.85
CA ARG A 95 17.15 -20.27 -1.11
C ARG A 95 17.13 -19.94 -2.61
N SER A 96 17.95 -20.62 -3.41
CA SER A 96 17.94 -20.44 -4.88
C SER A 96 16.64 -20.91 -5.53
N ARG A 97 16.04 -22.00 -5.01
CA ARG A 97 14.71 -22.46 -5.39
C ARG A 97 13.63 -21.47 -4.95
N GLY A 98 13.75 -20.89 -3.75
CA GLY A 98 12.88 -19.83 -3.24
C GLY A 98 12.91 -18.58 -4.11
N ASP A 99 14.11 -18.10 -4.49
CA ASP A 99 14.27 -16.94 -5.38
C ASP A 99 13.71 -17.21 -6.79
N ILE A 100 13.88 -18.42 -7.32
CA ILE A 100 13.28 -18.83 -8.60
C ILE A 100 11.76 -18.96 -8.46
N SER A 101 11.24 -19.55 -7.39
CA SER A 101 9.81 -19.68 -7.13
C SER A 101 9.12 -18.34 -6.90
N LEU A 102 9.77 -17.39 -6.23
CA LEU A 102 9.28 -16.02 -6.07
C LEU A 102 9.20 -15.31 -7.43
N ARG A 103 10.21 -15.50 -8.28
CA ARG A 103 10.26 -14.92 -9.61
C ARG A 103 9.26 -15.57 -10.56
N VAL A 104 9.02 -16.87 -10.43
CA VAL A 104 7.96 -17.61 -11.12
C VAL A 104 6.59 -17.12 -10.64
N ASN A 105 6.35 -16.98 -9.34
CA ASN A 105 5.11 -16.44 -8.78
C ASN A 105 4.85 -15.00 -9.21
N GLN A 106 5.90 -14.16 -9.27
CA GLN A 106 5.82 -12.80 -9.80
C GLN A 106 5.38 -12.81 -11.26
N ILE A 107 6.03 -13.64 -12.09
CA ILE A 107 5.71 -13.81 -13.52
C ILE A 107 4.31 -14.40 -13.71
N GLU A 108 3.86 -15.34 -12.87
CA GLU A 108 2.52 -15.90 -12.92
C GLU A 108 1.44 -14.88 -12.53
N LYS A 109 1.73 -14.02 -11.53
CA LYS A 109 0.84 -12.92 -11.13
C LYS A 109 0.76 -11.84 -12.20
N GLU A 110 1.88 -11.53 -12.84
CA GLU A 110 1.93 -10.66 -14.01
C GLU A 110 1.18 -11.28 -15.19
N LEU A 111 1.35 -12.58 -15.45
CA LEU A 111 0.63 -13.31 -16.49
C LEU A 111 -0.88 -13.34 -16.24
N GLU A 112 -1.31 -13.53 -14.99
CA GLU A 112 -2.74 -13.54 -14.63
C GLU A 112 -3.35 -12.13 -14.68
N SER A 113 -2.60 -11.12 -14.24
CA SER A 113 -2.94 -9.71 -14.46
C SER A 113 -3.09 -9.40 -15.95
N TYR A 114 -2.16 -9.90 -16.78
CA TYR A 114 -2.19 -9.72 -18.23
C TYR A 114 -3.32 -10.52 -18.87
N LYS A 115 -3.64 -11.73 -18.40
CA LYS A 115 -4.79 -12.52 -18.83
C LYS A 115 -6.12 -11.89 -18.42
N GLN A 116 -6.20 -11.24 -17.26
CA GLN A 116 -7.40 -10.53 -16.82
C GLN A 116 -7.58 -9.22 -17.58
N ALA A 117 -6.50 -8.46 -17.79
CA ALA A 117 -6.49 -7.28 -18.64
C ALA A 117 -6.81 -7.66 -20.09
N LYS A 118 -6.23 -8.75 -20.60
CA LYS A 118 -6.55 -9.32 -21.91
C LYS A 118 -7.98 -9.85 -21.98
N LYS A 119 -8.53 -10.49 -20.94
CA LYS A 119 -9.95 -10.86 -20.86
C LYS A 119 -10.85 -9.64 -20.89
N ASN A 120 -10.49 -8.56 -20.20
CA ASN A 120 -11.25 -7.31 -20.23
C ASN A 120 -11.17 -6.63 -21.61
N VAL A 121 -10.00 -6.68 -22.27
CA VAL A 121 -9.80 -6.25 -23.65
C VAL A 121 -10.49 -7.20 -24.64
N ASP A 122 -10.56 -8.50 -24.35
CA ASP A 122 -11.22 -9.53 -25.15
C ASP A 122 -12.74 -9.46 -24.98
N VAL A 123 -13.25 -9.00 -23.83
CA VAL A 123 -14.66 -8.61 -23.64
C VAL A 123 -14.98 -7.37 -24.47
N LEU A 124 -14.07 -6.40 -24.53
CA LEU A 124 -14.16 -5.25 -25.44
C LEU A 124 -14.05 -5.68 -26.92
N ASN A 125 -13.18 -6.63 -27.25
CA ASN A 125 -13.02 -7.17 -28.61
C ASN A 125 -14.16 -8.12 -28.99
N LEU A 126 -14.82 -8.79 -28.04
CA LEU A 126 -16.03 -9.57 -28.27
C LEU A 126 -17.19 -8.65 -28.64
N ASP A 127 -17.28 -7.50 -27.99
CA ASP A 127 -18.21 -6.44 -28.37
C ASP A 127 -17.86 -5.86 -29.75
N LEU A 128 -16.56 -5.62 -30.02
CA LEU A 128 -16.10 -5.17 -31.34
C LEU A 128 -16.32 -6.22 -32.45
N LEU A 129 -16.10 -7.50 -32.18
CA LEU A 129 -16.35 -8.62 -33.10
C LEU A 129 -17.84 -8.86 -33.30
N ALA A 130 -18.66 -8.67 -32.25
CA ALA A 130 -20.11 -8.66 -32.36
C ALA A 130 -20.59 -7.48 -33.21
N GLN A 131 -20.00 -6.29 -33.04
CA GLN A 131 -20.26 -5.13 -33.89
C GLN A 131 -19.82 -5.37 -35.33
N VAL A 132 -18.63 -5.93 -35.58
CA VAL A 132 -18.14 -6.28 -36.93
C VAL A 132 -19.02 -7.36 -37.59
N LYS A 133 -19.45 -8.38 -36.85
CA LYS A 133 -20.38 -9.40 -37.33
C LYS A 133 -21.75 -8.80 -37.65
N THR A 134 -22.22 -7.87 -36.83
CA THR A 134 -23.47 -7.13 -37.05
C THR A 134 -23.36 -6.20 -38.26
N ILE A 135 -22.22 -5.54 -38.46
CA ILE A 135 -21.92 -4.70 -39.65
C ILE A 135 -21.84 -5.57 -40.91
N ASN A 136 -21.21 -6.74 -40.86
CA ASN A 136 -21.15 -7.68 -41.99
C ASN A 136 -22.54 -8.23 -42.34
N ASN A 137 -23.35 -8.61 -41.34
CA ASN A 137 -24.74 -8.99 -41.57
C ASN A 137 -25.56 -7.83 -42.15
N LYS A 138 -25.40 -6.59 -41.66
CA LYS A 138 -26.02 -5.38 -42.25
C LYS A 138 -25.58 -5.19 -43.71
N LEU A 139 -24.30 -5.42 -44.04
CA LEU A 139 -23.78 -5.32 -45.42
C LEU A 139 -24.33 -6.41 -46.35
N GLU A 140 -24.43 -7.65 -45.90
CA GLU A 140 -25.06 -8.73 -46.69
C GLU A 140 -26.55 -8.47 -46.91
N THR A 141 -27.26 -8.01 -45.86
CA THR A 141 -28.69 -7.67 -45.95
C THR A 141 -28.94 -6.49 -46.89
N LEU A 142 -28.03 -5.50 -46.92
CA LEU A 142 -28.04 -4.40 -47.89
C LEU A 142 -27.73 -4.86 -49.31
N ARG A 143 -26.82 -5.81 -49.52
CA ARG A 143 -26.52 -6.39 -50.84
C ARG A 143 -27.69 -7.22 -51.39
N SER A 144 -28.48 -7.85 -50.53
CA SER A 144 -29.74 -8.52 -50.90
C SER A 144 -30.94 -7.59 -50.93
N SER A 145 -30.77 -6.29 -50.64
CA SER A 145 -31.87 -5.33 -50.60
C SER A 145 -32.36 -5.00 -52.01
N PRO A 146 -33.69 -4.81 -52.21
CA PRO A 146 -34.25 -4.36 -53.48
C PRO A 146 -33.65 -3.04 -53.99
N ILE A 147 -33.13 -2.19 -53.09
CA ILE A 147 -32.50 -0.91 -53.44
C ILE A 147 -31.12 -1.13 -54.09
N PHE A 148 -30.35 -2.11 -53.61
CA PHE A 148 -29.05 -2.46 -54.18
C PHE A 148 -29.21 -3.12 -55.55
N SER A 149 -30.18 -4.03 -55.73
CA SER A 149 -30.48 -4.62 -57.04
C SER A 149 -30.98 -3.58 -58.05
N LEU A 150 -31.74 -2.58 -57.60
CA LEU A 150 -32.18 -1.47 -58.44
C LEU A 150 -30.98 -0.60 -58.88
N GLY A 151 -30.01 -0.37 -58.00
CA GLY A 151 -28.76 0.32 -58.32
C GLY A 151 -27.92 -0.41 -59.36
N GLU A 152 -27.76 -1.73 -59.23
CA GLU A 152 -27.11 -2.59 -60.23
C GLU A 152 -27.82 -2.53 -61.59
N ASP A 153 -29.16 -2.63 -61.59
CA ASP A 153 -29.97 -2.55 -62.80
C ASP A 153 -29.84 -1.18 -63.50
N ILE A 154 -29.73 -0.08 -62.74
CA ILE A 154 -29.48 1.28 -63.26
C ILE A 154 -28.10 1.38 -63.89
N LEU A 155 -27.06 0.85 -63.24
CA LEU A 155 -25.70 0.85 -63.75
C LEU A 155 -25.58 -0.03 -65.02
N ALA A 156 -26.35 -1.12 -65.11
CA ALA A 156 -26.39 -2.01 -66.26
C ALA A 156 -27.08 -1.40 -67.50
N ILE A 157 -27.86 -0.32 -67.37
CA ILE A 157 -28.47 0.40 -68.52
C ILE A 157 -27.38 0.91 -69.47
N LYS A 158 -26.21 1.27 -68.93
CA LYS A 158 -25.08 1.76 -69.72
C LYS A 158 -24.56 0.73 -70.73
N GLY A 159 -24.80 -0.57 -70.50
CA GLY A 159 -24.41 -1.67 -71.39
C GLY A 159 -25.54 -2.21 -72.29
N ASP A 160 -26.81 -2.05 -71.89
CA ASP A 160 -27.98 -2.48 -72.67
C ASP A 160 -29.19 -1.57 -72.40
N TRP A 161 -29.41 -0.62 -73.30
CA TRP A 161 -30.43 0.43 -73.16
C TRP A 161 -31.87 -0.11 -73.11
N LYS A 162 -32.13 -1.32 -73.63
CA LYS A 162 -33.47 -1.92 -73.61
C LYS A 162 -33.93 -2.29 -72.19
N ARG A 163 -33.00 -2.41 -71.23
CA ARG A 163 -33.33 -2.69 -69.82
C ARG A 163 -34.04 -1.52 -69.14
N ALA A 164 -33.90 -0.30 -69.66
CA ALA A 164 -34.58 0.89 -69.16
C ALA A 164 -36.12 0.77 -69.18
N PHE A 165 -36.68 0.00 -70.10
CA PHE A 165 -38.14 -0.21 -70.18
C PHE A 165 -38.70 -1.11 -69.08
N SER A 166 -37.85 -1.91 -68.42
CA SER A 166 -38.25 -2.79 -67.30
C SER A 166 -38.15 -2.11 -65.92
N LEU A 167 -37.47 -0.96 -65.84
CA LEU A 167 -37.23 -0.24 -64.59
C LEU A 167 -38.49 0.21 -63.86
N PRO A 168 -39.54 0.75 -64.53
CA PRO A 168 -40.73 1.19 -63.83
C PRO A 168 -41.44 0.05 -63.07
N ALA A 169 -41.43 -1.16 -63.63
CA ALA A 169 -42.01 -2.35 -63.00
C ALA A 169 -41.15 -2.84 -61.83
N LYS A 170 -39.82 -2.89 -62.00
CA LYS A 170 -38.89 -3.29 -60.94
C LYS A 170 -38.85 -2.30 -59.78
N TYR A 171 -38.95 -1.00 -60.06
CA TYR A 171 -39.04 0.05 -59.04
C TYR A 171 -40.30 -0.09 -58.19
N ARG A 172 -41.44 -0.37 -58.83
CA ARG A 172 -42.71 -0.59 -58.13
C ARG A 172 -42.67 -1.85 -57.25
N ALA A 173 -42.09 -2.94 -57.76
CA ALA A 173 -41.88 -4.17 -56.98
C ALA A 173 -40.92 -3.96 -55.79
N ALA A 174 -39.85 -3.19 -55.97
CA ALA A 174 -38.92 -2.82 -54.90
C ALA A 174 -39.59 -1.93 -53.83
N GLN A 175 -40.47 -1.01 -54.24
CA GLN A 175 -41.26 -0.18 -53.33
C GLN A 175 -42.26 -1.00 -52.51
N GLU A 176 -42.98 -1.93 -53.14
CA GLU A 176 -43.93 -2.82 -52.45
C GLU A 176 -43.23 -3.75 -51.46
N GLN A 177 -42.06 -4.30 -51.84
CA GLN A 177 -41.27 -5.15 -50.96
C GLN A 177 -40.66 -4.36 -49.79
N ALA A 178 -40.12 -3.17 -50.03
CA ALA A 178 -39.61 -2.29 -48.98
C ALA A 178 -40.71 -1.86 -47.99
N MET A 179 -41.95 -1.67 -48.46
CA MET A 179 -43.10 -1.40 -47.58
C MET A 179 -43.48 -2.62 -46.71
N LYS A 180 -43.37 -3.84 -47.25
CA LYS A 180 -43.59 -5.08 -46.51
C LYS A 180 -42.49 -5.36 -45.49
N ASP A 181 -41.23 -5.13 -45.85
CA ASP A 181 -40.07 -5.33 -44.96
C ASP A 181 -40.06 -4.30 -43.81
N LYS A 182 -40.53 -3.07 -44.07
CA LYS A 182 -40.74 -2.04 -43.03
C LYS A 182 -41.82 -2.42 -42.02
N ALA A 183 -42.77 -3.27 -42.42
CA ALA A 183 -43.82 -3.81 -41.54
C ALA A 183 -43.41 -5.09 -40.78
N ALA A 184 -42.29 -5.72 -41.13
CA ALA A 184 -41.85 -7.02 -40.61
C ALA A 184 -40.53 -6.99 -39.80
N LEU A 185 -40.04 -5.81 -39.39
CA LEU A 185 -38.81 -5.67 -38.62
C LEU A 185 -38.93 -6.28 -37.20
N PRO A 186 -38.04 -7.22 -36.81
CA PRO A 186 -38.00 -7.76 -35.45
C PRO A 186 -37.53 -6.71 -34.44
N VAL A 187 -38.07 -6.80 -33.22
CA VAL A 187 -37.84 -5.91 -32.05
C VAL A 187 -36.36 -5.83 -31.60
N GLU A 188 -35.46 -6.68 -32.11
CA GLU A 188 -34.04 -6.74 -31.69
C GLU A 188 -33.14 -5.60 -32.23
N LEU A 189 -33.58 -4.81 -33.22
CA LEU A 189 -32.81 -3.66 -33.74
C LEU A 189 -32.83 -2.41 -32.83
N GLY A 190 -33.65 -2.39 -31.78
CA GLY A 190 -33.79 -1.24 -30.88
C GLY A 190 -32.68 -1.06 -29.84
N LEU A 191 -31.87 -2.09 -29.58
CA LEU A 191 -30.85 -2.06 -28.51
C LEU A 191 -29.57 -1.30 -28.91
N ASP A 192 -29.25 -1.21 -30.20
CA ASP A 192 -27.98 -0.65 -30.72
C ASP A 192 -28.04 0.89 -30.88
N LEU A 193 -29.15 1.40 -31.44
CA LEU A 193 -29.40 2.85 -31.61
C LEU A 193 -29.60 3.61 -30.30
N ALA A 194 -30.37 3.04 -29.36
CA ALA A 194 -30.61 3.63 -28.06
C ALA A 194 -29.34 3.70 -27.18
N THR A 195 -28.34 2.86 -27.46
CA THR A 195 -27.04 2.89 -26.76
C THR A 195 -26.15 4.00 -27.31
N ALA A 196 -26.05 4.11 -28.64
CA ALA A 196 -25.30 5.17 -29.30
C ALA A 196 -25.88 6.56 -28.99
N GLU A 197 -27.21 6.68 -29.03
CA GLU A 197 -27.94 7.91 -28.67
C GLU A 197 -27.68 8.30 -27.21
N ALA A 198 -27.77 7.35 -26.27
CA ALA A 198 -27.46 7.60 -24.87
C ALA A 198 -26.01 8.07 -24.67
N LEU A 199 -25.05 7.49 -25.38
CA LEU A 199 -23.64 7.86 -25.25
C LEU A 199 -23.37 9.28 -25.76
N GLN A 200 -23.94 9.65 -26.91
CA GLN A 200 -23.83 11.00 -27.46
C GLN A 200 -24.45 12.06 -26.53
N HIS A 201 -25.64 11.77 -25.97
CA HIS A 201 -26.27 12.66 -25.00
C HIS A 201 -25.49 12.71 -23.67
N ALA A 202 -24.89 11.61 -23.23
CA ALA A 202 -24.04 11.58 -22.05
C ALA A 202 -22.76 12.41 -22.23
N GLU A 203 -22.05 12.28 -23.35
CA GLU A 203 -20.86 13.10 -23.64
C GLU A 203 -21.18 14.59 -23.63
N ARG A 204 -22.30 14.97 -24.26
CA ARG A 204 -22.72 16.37 -24.30
C ARG A 204 -23.14 16.89 -22.93
N ALA A 205 -23.88 16.09 -22.17
CA ALA A 205 -24.24 16.44 -20.80
C ALA A 205 -23.02 16.52 -19.88
N LEU A 206 -22.00 15.67 -20.07
CA LEU A 206 -20.74 15.73 -19.33
C LEU A 206 -19.92 16.98 -19.68
N ALA A 207 -19.92 17.40 -20.95
CA ALA A 207 -19.31 18.67 -21.35
C ALA A 207 -20.00 19.87 -20.68
N ILE A 208 -21.34 19.86 -20.65
CA ILE A 208 -22.13 20.87 -19.91
C ILE A 208 -21.81 20.81 -18.42
N ALA A 209 -21.73 19.62 -17.82
CA ALA A 209 -21.37 19.48 -16.41
C ALA A 209 -19.99 20.07 -16.10
N GLY A 210 -19.03 19.93 -17.02
CA GLY A 210 -17.69 20.49 -16.88
C GLY A 210 -17.61 22.01 -16.97
N HIS A 211 -18.54 22.66 -17.67
CA HIS A 211 -18.54 24.12 -17.89
C HIS A 211 -19.55 24.85 -16.98
N ASP A 212 -20.79 24.34 -16.93
CA ASP A 212 -21.96 24.99 -16.30
C ASP A 212 -22.44 24.26 -15.04
N GLY A 213 -21.82 23.14 -14.66
CA GLY A 213 -22.12 22.36 -13.46
C GLY A 213 -23.19 21.27 -13.65
N TRP A 214 -23.27 20.37 -12.66
CA TRP A 214 -24.09 19.15 -12.75
C TRP A 214 -25.60 19.39 -12.84
N HIS A 215 -26.11 20.43 -12.18
CA HIS A 215 -27.54 20.78 -12.23
C HIS A 215 -27.98 21.20 -13.64
N SER A 216 -27.15 22.02 -14.31
CA SER A 216 -27.36 22.46 -15.68
C SER A 216 -27.34 21.28 -16.66
N ALA A 217 -26.42 20.33 -16.44
CA ALA A 217 -26.37 19.09 -17.22
C ALA A 217 -27.62 18.22 -17.02
N GLU A 218 -28.09 18.03 -15.78
CA GLU A 218 -29.32 17.27 -15.50
C GLU A 218 -30.54 17.92 -16.15
N GLN A 219 -30.70 19.23 -16.01
CA GLN A 219 -31.79 19.98 -16.61
C GLN A 219 -31.78 19.84 -18.14
N TRP A 220 -30.62 20.01 -18.76
CA TRP A 220 -30.47 19.84 -20.21
C TRP A 220 -30.90 18.45 -20.68
N VAL A 221 -30.50 17.39 -19.96
CA VAL A 221 -30.91 16.01 -20.27
C VAL A 221 -32.42 15.83 -20.17
N ARG A 222 -33.06 16.41 -19.16
CA ARG A 222 -34.52 16.36 -18.98
C ARG A 222 -35.25 17.12 -20.10
N ASP A 223 -34.71 18.24 -20.54
CA ASP A 223 -35.27 19.05 -21.63
C ASP A 223 -35.24 18.33 -22.99
N GLN A 224 -34.33 17.37 -23.19
CA GLN A 224 -34.27 16.56 -24.40
C GLN A 224 -35.45 15.58 -24.55
N ARG A 225 -36.25 15.36 -23.48
CA ARG A 225 -37.42 14.45 -23.48
C ARG A 225 -37.11 13.06 -24.06
N LEU A 226 -35.96 12.51 -23.67
CA LEU A 226 -35.46 11.23 -24.16
C LEU A 226 -36.37 10.06 -23.75
N PRO A 227 -36.41 8.96 -24.54
CA PRO A 227 -37.07 7.73 -24.12
C PRO A 227 -36.53 7.21 -22.78
N ALA A 228 -37.39 6.61 -21.96
CA ALA A 228 -37.08 6.13 -20.61
C ALA A 228 -35.74 5.38 -20.48
N GLY A 229 -35.48 4.41 -21.37
CA GLY A 229 -34.23 3.63 -21.36
C GLY A 229 -32.98 4.44 -21.71
N VAL A 230 -33.10 5.42 -22.61
CA VAL A 230 -32.00 6.32 -23.03
C VAL A 230 -31.74 7.35 -21.93
N LEU A 231 -32.80 8.00 -21.43
CA LEU A 231 -32.75 8.94 -20.31
C LEU A 231 -32.05 8.31 -19.11
N SER A 232 -32.46 7.09 -18.74
CA SER A 232 -31.89 6.37 -17.62
C SER A 232 -30.39 6.08 -17.79
N ARG A 233 -29.94 5.71 -18.99
CA ARG A 233 -28.51 5.47 -19.28
C ARG A 233 -27.68 6.75 -19.19
N VAL A 234 -28.19 7.86 -19.73
CA VAL A 234 -27.53 9.17 -19.67
C VAL A 234 -27.37 9.62 -18.22
N LEU A 235 -28.45 9.57 -17.43
CA LEU A 235 -28.43 9.97 -16.01
C LEU A 235 -27.48 9.08 -15.18
N LEU A 236 -27.38 7.79 -15.50
CA LEU A 236 -26.46 6.89 -14.83
C LEU A 236 -24.99 7.21 -15.11
N GLU A 237 -24.67 7.57 -16.36
CA GLU A 237 -23.30 7.92 -16.72
C GLU A 237 -22.90 9.27 -16.08
N LEU A 238 -23.83 10.22 -16.02
CA LEU A 238 -23.66 11.42 -15.22
C LEU A 238 -23.44 11.10 -13.74
N SER A 239 -24.25 10.21 -13.15
CA SER A 239 -24.08 9.77 -11.75
C SER A 239 -22.69 9.16 -11.50
N ARG A 240 -22.23 8.27 -12.38
CA ARG A 240 -20.90 7.64 -12.32
C ARG A 240 -19.76 8.63 -12.41
N ARG A 241 -19.94 9.75 -13.11
CA ARG A 241 -18.91 10.79 -13.18
C ARG A 241 -19.01 11.75 -11.99
N ALA A 242 -20.22 12.15 -11.64
CA ALA A 242 -20.52 13.02 -10.52
C ALA A 242 -20.03 12.44 -9.20
N ARG A 243 -20.02 11.10 -9.01
CA ARG A 243 -19.54 10.46 -7.77
C ARG A 243 -18.12 10.86 -7.36
N PHE A 244 -17.30 11.33 -8.31
CA PHE A 244 -15.92 11.75 -8.05
C PHE A 244 -15.77 13.24 -7.74
N SER A 245 -16.84 14.03 -7.84
CA SER A 245 -16.79 15.50 -7.71
C SER A 245 -17.95 16.10 -6.92
N ASP A 246 -19.16 15.55 -7.04
CA ASP A 246 -20.39 16.01 -6.40
C ASP A 246 -21.30 14.81 -6.07
N ILE A 247 -21.18 14.37 -4.83
CA ILE A 247 -21.80 13.18 -4.28
C ILE A 247 -23.33 13.29 -4.16
N PRO A 248 -23.91 14.38 -3.60
CA PRO A 248 -25.36 14.55 -3.53
C PRO A 248 -26.02 14.53 -4.92
N VAL A 249 -25.38 15.14 -5.92
CA VAL A 249 -25.88 15.10 -7.29
C VAL A 249 -25.78 13.69 -7.87
N ALA A 250 -24.69 12.96 -7.61
CA ALA A 250 -24.56 11.56 -8.03
C ALA A 250 -25.72 10.68 -7.52
N VAL A 251 -26.12 10.85 -6.26
CA VAL A 251 -27.27 10.15 -5.66
C VAL A 251 -28.58 10.56 -6.33
N SER A 252 -28.82 11.87 -6.51
CA SER A 252 -30.02 12.39 -7.18
C SER A 252 -30.18 11.80 -8.59
N LEU A 253 -29.09 11.82 -9.37
CA LEU A 253 -29.02 11.27 -10.72
C LEU A 253 -29.25 9.76 -10.74
N ALA A 254 -28.69 9.00 -9.78
CA ALA A 254 -28.92 7.56 -9.67
C ALA A 254 -30.39 7.24 -9.35
N LYS A 255 -31.03 7.99 -8.44
CA LYS A 255 -32.46 7.86 -8.13
C LYS A 255 -33.33 8.18 -9.35
N ALA A 256 -33.01 9.27 -10.06
CA ALA A 256 -33.71 9.65 -11.29
C ALA A 256 -33.54 8.62 -12.41
N ALA A 257 -32.34 8.04 -12.57
CA ALA A 257 -32.08 6.98 -13.53
C ALA A 257 -32.90 5.72 -13.24
N LEU A 258 -32.98 5.31 -11.96
CA LEU A 258 -33.77 4.16 -11.55
C LEU A 258 -35.28 4.41 -11.74
N ALA A 259 -35.77 5.61 -11.42
CA ALA A 259 -37.16 6.00 -11.62
C ALA A 259 -37.55 6.03 -13.11
N ALA A 260 -36.62 6.43 -13.99
CA ALA A 260 -36.86 6.47 -15.42
C ALA A 260 -36.99 5.08 -16.05
N ASP A 261 -36.18 4.09 -15.64
CA ASP A 261 -36.24 2.71 -16.14
C ASP A 261 -35.79 1.72 -15.05
N PRO A 262 -36.74 1.10 -14.31
CA PRO A 262 -36.44 0.19 -13.21
C PRO A 262 -35.84 -1.14 -13.71
N GLN A 263 -34.52 -1.29 -13.59
CA GLN A 263 -33.80 -2.53 -13.95
C GLN A 263 -32.91 -3.00 -12.79
N GLN A 264 -32.75 -4.33 -12.65
CA GLN A 264 -32.03 -4.96 -11.53
C GLN A 264 -30.60 -4.39 -11.33
N TRP A 265 -29.85 -4.22 -12.42
CA TRP A 265 -28.48 -3.70 -12.37
C TRP A 265 -28.40 -2.22 -11.98
N ARG A 266 -29.47 -1.43 -12.20
CA ARG A 266 -29.55 -0.03 -11.75
C ARG A 266 -29.88 0.07 -10.28
N VAL A 267 -30.66 -0.86 -9.74
CA VAL A 267 -30.88 -0.99 -8.29
C VAL A 267 -29.55 -1.22 -7.58
N LYS A 268 -28.70 -2.11 -8.12
CA LYS A 268 -27.34 -2.30 -7.62
C LYS A 268 -26.49 -1.03 -7.68
N HIS A 269 -26.53 -0.32 -8.82
CA HIS A 269 -25.76 0.91 -8.97
C HIS A 269 -26.18 1.97 -7.95
N LEU A 270 -27.49 2.17 -7.75
CA LEU A 270 -28.00 3.08 -6.73
C LEU A 270 -27.52 2.68 -5.33
N ALA A 271 -27.62 1.40 -4.97
CA ALA A 271 -27.11 0.89 -3.69
C ALA A 271 -25.62 1.19 -3.48
N PHE A 272 -24.78 0.98 -4.50
CA PHE A 272 -23.35 1.23 -4.39
C PHE A 272 -23.02 2.71 -4.34
N VAL A 273 -23.72 3.56 -5.10
CA VAL A 273 -23.56 5.01 -5.00
C VAL A 273 -23.94 5.48 -3.60
N LEU A 274 -25.09 5.07 -3.06
CA LEU A 274 -25.51 5.38 -1.70
C LEU A 274 -24.47 4.93 -0.66
N ALA A 275 -23.94 3.73 -0.81
CA ALA A 275 -22.93 3.20 0.09
C ALA A 275 -21.57 3.93 -0.04
N ASP A 276 -21.16 4.33 -1.25
CA ASP A 276 -19.92 5.09 -1.49
C ASP A 276 -19.98 6.48 -0.83
N VAL A 277 -21.18 7.07 -0.75
CA VAL A 277 -21.39 8.39 -0.16
C VAL A 277 -21.67 8.36 1.34
N GLY A 278 -21.65 7.16 1.93
CA GLY A 278 -21.88 6.95 3.36
C GLY A 278 -23.34 7.02 3.80
N VAL A 279 -24.32 6.88 2.89
CA VAL A 279 -25.75 6.71 3.24
C VAL A 279 -26.00 5.21 3.45
N VAL A 280 -25.94 4.77 4.71
CA VAL A 280 -25.91 3.36 5.10
C VAL A 280 -27.31 2.73 5.05
N LYS A 281 -28.31 3.33 5.69
CA LYS A 281 -29.66 2.74 5.80
C LYS A 281 -30.33 2.56 4.46
N GLU A 282 -30.35 3.63 3.65
CA GLU A 282 -31.00 3.60 2.35
C GLU A 282 -30.28 2.61 1.42
N ALA A 283 -28.94 2.58 1.41
CA ALA A 283 -28.19 1.59 0.65
C ALA A 283 -28.56 0.16 1.07
N LEU A 284 -28.62 -0.10 2.37
CA LEU A 284 -28.96 -1.42 2.92
C LEU A 284 -30.39 -1.84 2.57
N GLU A 285 -31.36 -0.93 2.63
CA GLU A 285 -32.76 -1.19 2.27
C GLU A 285 -32.90 -1.51 0.79
N VAL A 286 -32.22 -0.75 -0.09
CA VAL A 286 -32.19 -0.99 -1.53
C VAL A 286 -31.58 -2.36 -1.84
N MET A 287 -30.45 -2.72 -1.20
CA MET A 287 -29.84 -4.04 -1.39
C MET A 287 -30.72 -5.18 -0.87
N ARG A 288 -31.31 -5.02 0.32
CA ARG A 288 -32.20 -6.03 0.93
C ARG A 288 -33.42 -6.29 0.03
N SER A 289 -34.03 -5.23 -0.48
CA SER A 289 -35.17 -5.33 -1.41
C SER A 289 -34.77 -5.99 -2.72
N ALA A 290 -33.59 -5.68 -3.25
CA ALA A 290 -33.06 -6.30 -4.45
C ALA A 290 -32.81 -7.81 -4.26
N ILE A 291 -32.20 -8.21 -3.13
CA ILE A 291 -31.96 -9.61 -2.78
C ILE A 291 -33.29 -10.35 -2.65
N ALA A 292 -34.27 -9.77 -1.96
CA ALA A 292 -35.61 -10.36 -1.81
C ALA A 292 -36.35 -10.51 -3.15
N ALA A 293 -36.12 -9.60 -4.09
CA ALA A 293 -36.65 -9.66 -5.46
C ALA A 293 -35.87 -10.61 -6.39
N GLY A 294 -34.87 -11.34 -5.89
CA GLY A 294 -34.08 -12.32 -6.66
C GLY A 294 -32.97 -11.72 -7.52
N VAL A 295 -32.53 -10.48 -7.27
CA VAL A 295 -31.37 -9.90 -7.94
C VAL A 295 -30.11 -10.67 -7.51
N ASN A 296 -29.38 -11.21 -8.48
CA ASN A 296 -28.17 -11.99 -8.21
C ASN A 296 -27.00 -11.07 -7.80
N PHE A 297 -26.40 -11.27 -6.63
CA PHE A 297 -25.20 -10.57 -6.17
C PHE A 297 -23.99 -11.51 -6.14
N ASN A 298 -22.82 -11.03 -6.55
CA ASN A 298 -21.58 -11.81 -6.45
C ASN A 298 -21.00 -11.76 -5.01
N PRO A 299 -20.01 -12.61 -4.65
CA PRO A 299 -19.47 -12.67 -3.29
C PRO A 299 -18.94 -11.34 -2.75
N SER A 300 -18.25 -10.55 -3.58
CA SER A 300 -17.73 -9.24 -3.17
C SER A 300 -18.86 -8.22 -2.92
N GLU A 301 -19.95 -8.32 -3.68
CA GLU A 301 -21.12 -7.46 -3.47
C GLU A 301 -21.92 -7.87 -2.23
N LEU A 302 -22.03 -9.17 -1.94
CA LEU A 302 -22.63 -9.69 -0.72
C LEU A 302 -21.82 -9.29 0.51
N LYS A 303 -20.49 -9.34 0.43
CA LYS A 303 -19.62 -8.83 1.50
C LYS A 303 -19.93 -7.36 1.82
N ARG A 304 -20.12 -6.52 0.80
CA ARG A 304 -20.50 -5.11 0.98
C ARG A 304 -21.88 -4.96 1.64
N PHE A 305 -22.82 -5.86 1.37
CA PHE A 305 -24.10 -5.92 2.07
C PHE A 305 -23.92 -6.25 3.56
N ASP A 306 -23.04 -7.20 3.88
CA ASP A 306 -22.74 -7.59 5.26
C ASP A 306 -22.07 -6.45 6.04
N GLU A 307 -21.16 -5.71 5.41
CA GLU A 307 -20.54 -4.50 5.96
C GLU A 307 -21.56 -3.42 6.31
N LEU A 308 -22.47 -3.10 5.37
CA LEU A 308 -23.54 -2.13 5.61
C LEU A 308 -24.51 -2.61 6.70
N SER A 309 -24.79 -3.92 6.73
CA SER A 309 -25.62 -4.53 7.76
C SER A 309 -24.98 -4.40 9.15
N ALA A 310 -23.66 -4.61 9.25
CA ALA A 310 -22.92 -4.43 10.50
C ALA A 310 -22.94 -2.97 10.96
N LEU A 311 -22.68 -2.02 10.07
CA LEU A 311 -22.75 -0.59 10.39
C LEU A 311 -24.15 -0.17 10.88
N ALA A 312 -25.21 -0.61 10.20
CA ALA A 312 -26.58 -0.31 10.62
C ALA A 312 -26.92 -0.91 11.99
N ARG A 313 -26.40 -2.10 12.33
CA ARG A 313 -26.54 -2.66 13.69
C ARG A 313 -25.78 -1.82 14.72
N LEU A 314 -24.56 -1.40 14.39
CA LEU A 314 -23.68 -0.64 15.28
C LEU A 314 -24.20 0.76 15.57
N GLU A 315 -24.95 1.36 14.66
CA GLU A 315 -25.63 2.62 14.93
C GLU A 315 -26.62 2.50 16.11
N VAL A 316 -27.37 1.40 16.15
CA VAL A 316 -28.41 1.18 17.18
C VAL A 316 -27.81 0.64 18.47
N THR A 317 -26.86 -0.28 18.37
CA THR A 317 -26.35 -1.05 19.50
C THR A 317 -25.04 -0.51 20.08
N GLY A 318 -24.30 0.28 19.30
CA GLY A 318 -22.89 0.54 19.54
C GLY A 318 -22.05 -0.74 19.50
N LEU A 319 -20.74 -0.63 19.78
CA LEU A 319 -19.91 -1.81 20.03
C LEU A 319 -19.63 -1.91 21.54
N SER A 320 -20.23 -2.93 22.17
CA SER A 320 -20.13 -3.12 23.62
C SER A 320 -18.74 -3.60 24.03
N LEU A 321 -18.18 -2.95 25.05
CA LEU A 321 -16.93 -3.39 25.70
C LEU A 321 -17.26 -4.26 26.92
N PRO A 322 -16.50 -5.34 27.19
CA PRO A 322 -16.71 -6.13 28.39
C PRO A 322 -16.39 -5.34 29.66
N ASN A 323 -16.88 -5.81 30.81
CA ASN A 323 -16.48 -5.29 32.11
C ASN A 323 -14.97 -5.48 32.29
N ARG A 324 -14.30 -4.46 32.85
CA ARG A 324 -12.86 -4.55 33.14
C ARG A 324 -12.65 -5.65 34.18
N SER A 325 -11.69 -6.54 33.92
CA SER A 325 -11.26 -7.52 34.91
C SER A 325 -10.80 -6.82 36.19
N ALA A 326 -11.27 -7.29 37.35
CA ALA A 326 -10.99 -6.66 38.65
C ALA A 326 -9.52 -6.81 39.09
N SER A 327 -8.80 -7.78 38.53
CA SER A 327 -7.41 -8.05 38.82
C SER A 327 -6.53 -7.41 37.73
N GLN A 328 -5.80 -6.34 38.07
CA GLN A 328 -4.70 -5.82 37.26
C GLN A 328 -3.60 -6.88 37.23
N ASN A 329 -3.55 -7.69 36.18
CA ASN A 329 -2.72 -8.89 36.17
C ASN A 329 -1.35 -8.68 35.51
N GLY A 330 -1.18 -7.63 34.70
CA GLY A 330 0.03 -7.42 33.88
C GLY A 330 1.17 -6.69 34.59
N SER A 331 2.41 -6.97 34.19
CA SER A 331 3.58 -6.16 34.55
C SER A 331 3.46 -4.77 33.92
N PRO A 332 3.59 -3.68 34.70
CA PRO A 332 3.40 -2.32 34.19
C PRO A 332 4.42 -1.92 33.11
N ASN A 333 5.59 -2.58 33.08
CA ASN A 333 6.65 -2.34 32.11
C ASN A 333 6.53 -3.21 30.85
N SER A 334 5.59 -4.17 30.79
CA SER A 334 5.39 -5.02 29.62
C SER A 334 4.25 -4.46 28.76
N VAL A 335 4.55 -4.15 27.50
CA VAL A 335 3.64 -3.44 26.59
C VAL A 335 3.51 -4.22 25.28
N ILE A 336 2.27 -4.45 24.86
CA ILE A 336 1.96 -4.99 23.54
C ILE A 336 1.52 -3.88 22.61
N PHE A 337 2.07 -3.88 21.40
CA PHE A 337 1.62 -3.06 20.29
C PHE A 337 0.79 -3.90 19.33
N TYR A 338 -0.49 -3.60 19.19
CA TYR A 338 -1.37 -4.27 18.23
C TYR A 338 -1.45 -3.48 16.92
N TRP A 339 -0.91 -4.03 15.83
CA TRP A 339 -0.67 -3.29 14.59
C TRP A 339 -1.19 -4.02 13.32
N PRO A 340 -1.62 -3.33 12.25
CA PRO A 340 -2.18 -3.99 11.06
C PRO A 340 -1.14 -4.73 10.23
N ASN A 341 0.10 -4.25 10.25
CA ASN A 341 1.21 -4.80 9.50
C ASN A 341 2.51 -4.48 10.22
N SER A 342 3.62 -5.08 9.81
CA SER A 342 4.90 -4.81 10.44
C SER A 342 6.04 -4.77 9.44
N PHE A 343 7.03 -3.97 9.77
CA PHE A 343 8.33 -4.02 9.13
C PHE A 343 9.07 -5.32 9.49
N PRO A 344 9.93 -5.90 8.61
CA PRO A 344 10.22 -5.49 7.23
C PRO A 344 9.21 -6.03 6.19
N GLY A 345 8.28 -6.89 6.60
CA GLY A 345 7.35 -7.56 5.69
C GLY A 345 6.45 -6.58 4.92
N HIS A 346 6.07 -5.48 5.53
CA HIS A 346 5.46 -4.33 4.85
C HIS A 346 6.19 -3.06 5.29
N TRP A 347 6.51 -2.21 4.32
CA TRP A 347 7.04 -0.87 4.55
C TRP A 347 5.98 0.11 4.10
N SER A 348 5.43 0.82 5.07
CA SER A 348 4.40 1.85 4.97
C SER A 348 4.52 2.77 6.18
N ALA A 349 3.92 3.95 6.13
CA ALA A 349 3.87 4.89 7.25
C ALA A 349 3.29 4.21 8.50
N SER A 350 2.30 3.33 8.33
CA SER A 350 1.75 2.54 9.44
C SER A 350 2.79 1.61 10.05
N SER A 351 3.39 0.69 9.27
CA SER A 351 4.39 -0.25 9.79
C SER A 351 5.59 0.44 10.45
N LEU A 352 6.04 1.57 9.88
CA LEU A 352 7.16 2.34 10.41
C LEU A 352 6.76 3.07 11.68
N ARG A 353 5.57 3.69 11.74
CA ARG A 353 5.02 4.29 12.97
C ARG A 353 4.92 3.28 14.11
N GLY A 354 4.45 2.06 13.83
CA GLY A 354 4.39 0.99 14.82
C GLY A 354 5.75 0.62 15.38
N LEU A 355 6.75 0.42 14.51
CA LEU A 355 8.13 0.14 14.91
C LEU A 355 8.76 1.31 15.68
N SER A 356 8.58 2.52 15.18
CA SER A 356 8.99 3.80 15.77
C SER A 356 8.52 3.95 17.21
N LEU A 357 7.21 3.82 17.42
CA LEU A 357 6.60 4.00 18.72
C LEU A 357 6.99 2.86 19.68
N ALA A 358 6.99 1.62 19.20
CA ALA A 358 7.46 0.48 19.98
C ALA A 358 8.93 0.65 20.43
N SER A 359 9.79 1.17 19.54
CA SER A 359 11.18 1.48 19.88
C SER A 359 11.31 2.63 20.89
N ALA A 360 10.40 3.62 20.85
CA ALA A 360 10.39 4.70 21.84
C ALA A 360 10.04 4.18 23.22
N PHE A 361 9.03 3.30 23.33
CA PHE A 361 8.69 2.62 24.58
C PHE A 361 9.84 1.73 25.08
N GLN A 362 10.52 1.01 24.18
CA GLN A 362 11.68 0.20 24.53
C GLN A 362 12.83 1.06 25.09
N LYS A 363 13.14 2.19 24.43
CA LYS A 363 14.15 3.14 24.92
C LYS A 363 13.77 3.79 26.24
N ALA A 364 12.47 3.96 26.51
CA ALA A 364 11.95 4.41 27.80
C ALA A 364 12.02 3.31 28.90
N GLY A 365 12.55 2.12 28.59
CA GLY A 365 12.78 1.04 29.57
C GLY A 365 11.66 -0.01 29.64
N ASN A 366 10.69 0.01 28.72
CA ASN A 366 9.63 -0.99 28.67
C ASN A 366 10.08 -2.25 27.92
N GLU A 367 9.54 -3.40 28.34
CA GLU A 367 9.57 -4.63 27.54
C GLU A 367 8.46 -4.56 26.50
N VAL A 368 8.84 -4.54 25.22
CA VAL A 368 7.90 -4.29 24.12
C VAL A 368 7.81 -5.48 23.19
N LYS A 369 6.57 -5.83 22.80
CA LYS A 369 6.27 -6.84 21.77
C LYS A 369 5.27 -6.25 20.77
N ILE A 370 5.43 -6.55 19.49
CA ILE A 370 4.46 -6.20 18.46
C ILE A 370 3.63 -7.43 18.11
N VAL A 371 2.31 -7.31 18.07
CA VAL A 371 1.36 -8.34 17.66
C VAL A 371 0.62 -7.80 16.45
N THR A 372 0.62 -8.53 15.34
CA THR A 372 -0.17 -8.13 14.16
C THR A 372 -1.57 -8.72 14.13
N VAL A 373 -2.46 -8.06 13.39
CA VAL A 373 -3.83 -8.53 13.15
C VAL A 373 -3.89 -9.99 12.69
N PRO A 374 -5.00 -10.69 12.96
CA PRO A 374 -5.26 -12.04 12.48
C PRO A 374 -4.99 -12.20 10.98
N GLY A 375 -4.27 -13.27 10.63
CA GLY A 375 -4.01 -13.64 9.23
C GLY A 375 -2.98 -12.79 8.51
N TYR A 376 -2.27 -11.89 9.22
CA TYR A 376 -1.13 -11.16 8.67
C TYR A 376 0.20 -11.95 8.83
N PRO A 377 1.07 -12.00 7.81
CA PRO A 377 0.83 -11.55 6.43
C PRO A 377 -0.18 -12.49 5.74
N ALA A 378 -1.00 -11.95 4.85
CA ALA A 378 -1.96 -12.75 4.09
C ALA A 378 -1.23 -13.93 3.42
N ILE A 379 -1.65 -15.16 3.76
CA ILE A 379 -1.08 -16.39 3.21
C ILE A 379 -1.25 -16.32 1.68
N ASP A 380 -0.15 -16.41 0.93
CA ASP A 380 -0.26 -16.55 -0.52
C ASP A 380 -0.89 -17.90 -0.87
N LYS A 381 -1.38 -18.09 -2.11
CA LYS A 381 -1.96 -19.38 -2.53
C LYS A 381 -0.98 -20.57 -2.47
N SER A 382 0.28 -20.35 -2.10
CA SER A 382 1.29 -21.40 -1.94
C SER A 382 1.31 -22.03 -0.53
N GLY A 383 0.53 -21.48 0.41
CA GLY A 383 0.39 -22.05 1.75
C GLY A 383 1.65 -21.97 2.61
N ARG A 384 2.68 -21.21 2.18
CA ARG A 384 3.91 -21.01 2.95
C ARG A 384 3.94 -19.61 3.55
N VAL A 385 3.65 -19.53 4.85
CA VAL A 385 4.22 -18.47 5.69
C VAL A 385 5.26 -19.15 6.57
N GLU A 386 6.48 -19.24 6.06
CA GLU A 386 7.63 -19.53 6.92
C GLU A 386 8.48 -18.26 6.98
N LEU A 387 8.29 -17.48 8.04
CA LEU A 387 9.30 -16.51 8.47
C LEU A 387 9.60 -16.78 9.95
N THR A 388 10.76 -17.38 10.13
CA THR A 388 11.52 -17.65 11.35
C THR A 388 11.74 -16.38 12.18
N LYS A 389 11.42 -16.44 13.48
CA LYS A 389 11.88 -15.54 14.57
C LYS A 389 11.95 -14.04 14.17
N ASP A 390 10.80 -13.38 14.19
CA ASP A 390 10.65 -11.95 13.85
C ASP A 390 11.15 -11.02 14.99
N GLU A 391 12.47 -10.94 15.19
CA GLU A 391 13.05 -9.84 15.97
C GLU A 391 13.51 -8.73 15.03
N VAL A 392 12.92 -7.54 15.16
CA VAL A 392 13.24 -6.37 14.33
C VAL A 392 13.59 -5.23 15.27
N ALA A 393 14.76 -4.63 15.09
CA ALA A 393 15.28 -3.60 15.98
C ALA A 393 15.28 -4.00 17.47
N GLY A 394 15.50 -5.29 17.78
CA GLY A 394 15.46 -5.79 19.15
C GLY A 394 14.05 -6.03 19.72
N ILE A 395 13.00 -5.96 18.88
CA ILE A 395 11.59 -6.10 19.29
C ILE A 395 11.02 -7.38 18.69
N ALA A 396 10.47 -8.24 19.54
CA ALA A 396 9.81 -9.46 19.11
C ALA A 396 8.45 -9.16 18.47
N HIS A 397 8.20 -9.74 17.29
CA HIS A 397 6.92 -9.66 16.60
C HIS A 397 6.20 -11.00 16.63
N PHE A 398 4.89 -10.96 16.81
CA PHE A 398 4.00 -12.11 16.88
C PHE A 398 2.89 -11.96 15.85
N ARG A 399 2.56 -13.06 15.17
CA ARG A 399 1.47 -13.14 14.19
C ARG A 399 0.28 -13.85 14.82
N LEU A 400 -0.89 -13.26 14.70
CA LEU A 400 -2.13 -13.94 15.05
C LEU A 400 -2.57 -14.83 13.88
N PRO A 401 -3.13 -16.03 14.17
CA PRO A 401 -3.66 -16.90 13.12
C PRO A 401 -4.80 -16.21 12.36
N ALA A 402 -5.07 -16.65 11.14
CA ALA A 402 -6.21 -16.14 10.36
C ALA A 402 -7.54 -16.51 11.02
N ILE A 403 -8.51 -15.61 10.92
CA ILE A 403 -9.90 -15.83 11.30
C ILE A 403 -10.79 -15.74 10.06
N GLU A 404 -12.00 -16.32 10.13
CA GLU A 404 -12.91 -16.39 8.98
C GLU A 404 -13.57 -15.04 8.65
N VAL A 405 -13.80 -14.22 9.68
CA VAL A 405 -14.52 -12.96 9.56
C VAL A 405 -13.59 -11.86 9.02
N ASP A 406 -14.09 -11.09 8.06
CA ASP A 406 -13.35 -9.97 7.51
C ASP A 406 -13.35 -8.74 8.44
N GLY A 407 -12.24 -8.00 8.46
CA GLY A 407 -12.07 -6.80 9.29
C GLY A 407 -13.08 -5.69 9.06
N SER A 408 -13.77 -5.67 7.91
CA SER A 408 -14.83 -4.70 7.64
C SER A 408 -16.16 -5.00 8.36
N ILE A 409 -16.36 -6.24 8.82
CA ILE A 409 -17.50 -6.65 9.65
C ILE A 409 -17.14 -6.40 11.11
N LEU A 410 -17.10 -5.10 11.46
CA LEU A 410 -16.51 -4.58 12.70
C LEU A 410 -16.99 -5.27 13.97
N ASP A 411 -18.29 -5.60 14.06
CA ASP A 411 -18.88 -6.17 15.28
C ASP A 411 -18.30 -7.54 15.62
N THR A 412 -18.40 -8.48 14.69
CA THR A 412 -17.97 -9.87 14.88
C THR A 412 -16.44 -9.95 14.88
N TYR A 413 -15.78 -9.27 13.95
CA TYR A 413 -14.32 -9.25 13.86
C TYR A 413 -13.66 -8.74 15.15
N SER A 414 -14.23 -7.72 15.79
CA SER A 414 -13.66 -7.16 17.02
C SER A 414 -13.54 -8.18 18.13
N TRP A 415 -14.55 -9.05 18.29
CA TRP A 415 -14.54 -10.10 19.30
C TRP A 415 -13.57 -11.22 18.96
N ASP A 416 -13.65 -11.78 17.76
CA ASP A 416 -12.78 -12.89 17.32
C ASP A 416 -11.29 -12.52 17.39
N ALA A 417 -10.94 -11.31 16.92
CA ALA A 417 -9.57 -10.81 17.02
C ALA A 417 -9.14 -10.54 18.46
N SER A 418 -10.06 -10.10 19.33
CA SER A 418 -9.75 -9.80 20.73
C SER A 418 -9.42 -11.05 21.55
N GLU A 419 -10.02 -12.20 21.27
CA GLU A 419 -9.74 -13.44 21.99
C GLU A 419 -8.28 -13.87 21.77
N LEU A 420 -7.86 -13.90 20.50
CA LEU A 420 -6.48 -14.20 20.12
C LEU A 420 -5.48 -13.19 20.69
N LEU A 421 -5.84 -11.91 20.69
CA LEU A 421 -5.00 -10.86 21.28
C LEU A 421 -4.92 -10.97 22.81
N ALA A 422 -6.03 -11.33 23.47
CA ALA A 422 -6.10 -11.51 24.92
C ALA A 422 -5.17 -12.63 25.39
N GLU A 423 -5.09 -13.75 24.65
CA GLU A 423 -4.13 -14.82 24.93
C GLU A 423 -2.67 -14.32 24.86
N ARG A 424 -2.36 -13.45 23.88
CA ARG A 424 -1.02 -12.86 23.74
C ARG A 424 -0.69 -11.89 24.87
N ILE A 425 -1.66 -11.08 25.29
CA ILE A 425 -1.52 -10.18 26.44
C ILE A 425 -1.22 -10.97 27.72
N ALA A 426 -2.00 -12.03 27.98
CA ALA A 426 -1.78 -12.91 29.12
C ALA A 426 -0.39 -13.58 29.07
N ALA A 427 -0.02 -14.14 27.92
CA ALA A 427 1.27 -14.82 27.73
C ALA A 427 2.48 -13.88 27.90
N ALA A 428 2.33 -12.61 27.51
CA ALA A 428 3.37 -11.59 27.68
C ALA A 428 3.34 -10.91 29.06
N ASN A 429 2.36 -11.26 29.90
CA ASN A 429 2.07 -10.56 31.15
C ASN A 429 2.00 -9.02 30.95
N ALA A 430 1.34 -8.58 29.88
CA ALA A 430 1.40 -7.18 29.45
C ALA A 430 0.45 -6.30 30.27
N GLY A 431 1.00 -5.26 30.91
CA GLY A 431 0.24 -4.27 31.67
C GLY A 431 -0.38 -3.16 30.82
N ALA A 432 0.00 -3.05 29.54
CA ALA A 432 -0.61 -2.12 28.59
C ALA A 432 -0.66 -2.66 27.17
N VAL A 433 -1.65 -2.19 26.42
CA VAL A 433 -1.84 -2.46 24.99
C VAL A 433 -1.95 -1.14 24.25
N VAL A 434 -1.11 -0.95 23.24
CA VAL A 434 -1.12 0.21 22.34
C VAL A 434 -1.73 -0.19 21.01
N ALA A 435 -2.71 0.57 20.51
CA ALA A 435 -3.29 0.37 19.19
C ALA A 435 -3.52 1.70 18.46
N PRO A 436 -3.43 1.74 17.12
CA PRO A 436 -3.69 2.95 16.35
C PRO A 436 -5.19 3.26 16.28
N SER A 437 -5.54 4.50 15.94
CA SER A 437 -6.91 5.00 15.99
C SER A 437 -7.91 4.47 14.95
N SER A 438 -7.51 3.53 14.11
CA SER A 438 -8.43 2.79 13.26
C SER A 438 -9.37 1.92 14.11
N ILE A 439 -10.67 2.09 13.93
CA ILE A 439 -11.73 1.43 14.72
C ILE A 439 -11.58 -0.10 14.68
N GLU A 440 -11.28 -0.66 13.51
CA GLU A 440 -11.07 -2.09 13.29
C GLU A 440 -9.86 -2.67 14.05
N LEU A 441 -8.93 -1.82 14.51
CA LEU A 441 -7.75 -2.23 15.28
C LEU A 441 -7.93 -1.94 16.78
N ALA A 442 -8.51 -0.79 17.07
CA ALA A 442 -8.67 -0.27 18.41
C ALA A 442 -9.67 -1.06 19.26
N TYR A 443 -10.78 -1.52 18.66
CA TYR A 443 -11.75 -2.31 19.41
C TYR A 443 -11.25 -3.68 19.87
N PRO A 444 -10.62 -4.51 19.01
CA PRO A 444 -9.97 -5.73 19.48
C PRO A 444 -9.01 -5.48 20.64
N ALA A 445 -8.21 -4.41 20.55
CA ALA A 445 -7.26 -4.03 21.61
C ALA A 445 -7.95 -3.59 22.90
N ALA A 446 -9.00 -2.76 22.82
CA ALA A 446 -9.76 -2.30 23.98
C ALA A 446 -10.50 -3.46 24.69
N ILE A 447 -11.12 -4.37 23.92
CA ILE A 447 -11.76 -5.57 24.45
C ILE A 447 -10.71 -6.46 25.12
N ALA A 448 -9.60 -6.76 24.44
CA ALA A 448 -8.55 -7.63 24.98
C ALA A 448 -7.87 -7.04 26.23
N ALA A 449 -7.68 -5.72 26.27
CA ALA A 449 -7.18 -5.01 27.44
C ALA A 449 -8.15 -5.14 28.64
N ARG A 450 -9.46 -4.91 28.42
CA ARG A 450 -10.50 -5.09 29.44
C ARG A 450 -10.53 -6.52 29.99
N LEU A 451 -10.46 -7.53 29.13
CA LEU A 451 -10.46 -8.95 29.52
C LEU A 451 -9.26 -9.31 30.42
N ASN A 452 -8.09 -8.70 30.17
CA ASN A 452 -6.87 -8.96 30.94
C ASN A 452 -6.63 -7.99 32.11
N GLY A 453 -7.44 -6.93 32.22
CA GLY A 453 -7.21 -5.85 33.18
C GLY A 453 -6.01 -4.97 32.83
N SER A 454 -5.52 -5.00 31.59
CA SER A 454 -4.43 -4.16 31.09
C SER A 454 -4.92 -2.74 30.76
N ARG A 455 -4.02 -1.77 30.76
CA ARG A 455 -4.31 -0.40 30.29
C ARG A 455 -4.45 -0.35 28.77
N PHE A 456 -5.41 0.41 28.27
CA PHE A 456 -5.56 0.67 26.84
C PHE A 456 -4.97 2.04 26.49
N ILE A 457 -3.99 2.03 25.59
CA ILE A 457 -3.31 3.22 25.07
C ILE A 457 -3.68 3.38 23.59
N PHE A 458 -4.16 4.56 23.23
CA PHE A 458 -4.71 4.84 21.91
C PHE A 458 -3.81 5.78 21.11
N ASP A 459 -3.16 5.30 20.04
CA ASP A 459 -2.31 6.12 19.17
C ASP A 459 -3.16 6.85 18.12
N CYS A 460 -3.36 8.14 18.32
CA CYS A 460 -4.20 8.98 17.48
C CYS A 460 -3.47 9.31 16.16
N THR A 461 -3.68 8.48 15.14
CA THR A 461 -3.09 8.62 13.81
C THR A 461 -4.07 9.20 12.78
N THR A 462 -5.36 8.98 12.99
CA THR A 462 -6.46 9.57 12.21
C THR A 462 -7.65 9.83 13.14
N MET A 463 -8.54 10.75 12.75
CA MET A 463 -9.83 10.92 13.40
C MET A 463 -10.91 11.00 12.32
N THR A 464 -12.00 10.28 12.50
CA THR A 464 -13.10 10.25 11.54
C THR A 464 -13.74 11.63 11.43
N ARG A 465 -13.92 12.31 12.58
CA ARG A 465 -14.46 13.68 12.65
C ARG A 465 -13.66 14.71 11.86
N ALA A 466 -12.38 14.45 11.59
CA ALA A 466 -11.52 15.34 10.82
C ALA A 466 -11.69 15.21 9.29
N LYS A 467 -12.35 14.14 8.80
CA LYS A 467 -12.39 13.81 7.36
C LYS A 467 -13.52 14.49 6.59
N SER A 468 -14.60 14.92 7.23
CA SER A 468 -15.75 15.51 6.56
C SER A 468 -16.53 16.48 7.46
N ASN A 469 -17.10 17.51 6.85
CA ASN A 469 -18.08 18.40 7.47
C ASN A 469 -19.04 18.91 6.37
N PRO A 470 -20.35 18.58 6.41
CA PRO A 470 -21.01 17.71 7.39
C PRO A 470 -20.58 16.24 7.24
N ALA A 471 -20.75 15.47 8.31
CA ALA A 471 -20.50 14.02 8.31
C ALA A 471 -21.63 13.27 7.59
N SER A 472 -21.28 12.20 6.88
CA SER A 472 -22.25 11.22 6.37
C SER A 472 -22.77 10.30 7.47
N GLU A 473 -23.88 9.58 7.24
CA GLU A 473 -24.43 8.60 8.20
C GLU A 473 -23.38 7.56 8.63
N ARG A 474 -22.58 7.05 7.69
CA ARG A 474 -21.44 6.17 8.00
C ARG A 474 -20.45 6.85 8.95
N GLU A 475 -20.10 8.10 8.69
CA GLU A 475 -19.14 8.83 9.52
C GLU A 475 -19.72 9.16 10.90
N GLU A 476 -21.01 9.45 11.02
CA GLU A 476 -21.69 9.62 12.32
C GLU A 476 -21.59 8.35 13.17
N ILE A 477 -21.85 7.18 12.56
CA ILE A 477 -21.68 5.88 13.23
C ILE A 477 -20.24 5.69 13.70
N LEU A 478 -19.27 5.92 12.81
CA LEU A 478 -17.86 5.76 13.13
C LEU A 478 -17.38 6.79 14.18
N ILE A 479 -17.89 8.02 14.17
CA ILE A 479 -17.60 9.03 15.19
C ILE A 479 -18.16 8.60 16.55
N ALA A 480 -19.36 8.01 16.61
CA ALA A 480 -19.92 7.50 17.86
C ALA A 480 -19.05 6.37 18.45
N LEU A 481 -18.59 5.45 17.59
CA LEU A 481 -17.68 4.37 17.94
C LEU A 481 -16.30 4.91 18.40
N GLU A 482 -15.74 5.88 17.68
CA GLU A 482 -14.50 6.58 18.03
C GLU A 482 -14.59 7.27 19.39
N ASN A 483 -15.71 7.96 19.68
CA ASN A 483 -15.94 8.59 20.98
C ASN A 483 -15.98 7.57 22.12
N ALA A 484 -16.56 6.39 21.90
CA ALA A 484 -16.58 5.31 22.88
C ALA A 484 -15.16 4.77 23.17
N LEU A 485 -14.33 4.62 22.15
CA LEU A 485 -12.92 4.24 22.30
C LEU A 485 -12.10 5.31 23.04
N LEU A 486 -12.32 6.59 22.74
CA LEU A 486 -11.66 7.70 23.43
C LEU A 486 -12.05 7.78 24.91
N ALA A 487 -13.31 7.46 25.23
CA ALA A 487 -13.75 7.35 26.62
C ALA A 487 -13.05 6.19 27.35
N GLU A 488 -12.88 5.05 26.68
CA GLU A 488 -12.19 3.87 27.22
C GLU A 488 -10.70 4.07 27.43
N ALA A 489 -10.02 4.78 26.53
CA ALA A 489 -8.56 4.93 26.58
C ALA A 489 -8.08 5.48 27.92
N ASP A 490 -7.12 4.78 28.53
CA ASP A 490 -6.41 5.24 29.72
C ASP A 490 -5.41 6.35 29.35
N THR A 491 -4.85 6.30 28.14
CA THR A 491 -3.95 7.32 27.59
C THR A 491 -4.16 7.44 26.08
N VAL A 492 -4.15 8.65 25.55
CA VAL A 492 -4.23 8.95 24.11
C VAL A 492 -2.93 9.60 23.68
N LEU A 493 -2.21 8.95 22.78
CA LEU A 493 -0.98 9.46 22.22
C LEU A 493 -1.28 10.35 21.01
N VAL A 494 -0.67 11.52 20.94
CA VAL A 494 -0.84 12.46 19.82
C VAL A 494 0.49 12.78 19.15
N ARG A 495 0.41 13.02 17.85
CA ARG A 495 1.57 13.25 16.98
C ARG A 495 1.84 14.72 16.74
N ASP A 496 0.80 15.55 16.83
CA ASP A 496 0.88 16.97 16.56
C ASP A 496 -0.26 17.76 17.24
N ASP A 497 -0.21 19.07 17.07
CA ASP A 497 -1.18 20.04 17.57
C ASP A 497 -2.57 19.82 16.98
N PHE A 498 -2.67 19.38 15.72
CA PHE A 498 -3.97 19.14 15.09
C PHE A 498 -4.77 18.06 15.81
N PHE A 499 -4.17 16.92 16.13
CA PHE A 499 -4.88 15.89 16.90
C PHE A 499 -5.17 16.33 18.33
N THR A 500 -4.29 17.15 18.92
CA THR A 500 -4.52 17.71 20.26
C THR A 500 -5.79 18.57 20.29
N ASP A 501 -5.94 19.48 19.32
CA ASP A 501 -7.10 20.36 19.21
C ASP A 501 -8.38 19.58 18.92
N ARG A 502 -8.32 18.59 18.01
CA ARG A 502 -9.47 17.75 17.66
C ARG A 502 -9.93 16.88 18.83
N LEU A 503 -9.01 16.39 19.66
CA LEU A 503 -9.35 15.65 20.88
C LEU A 503 -10.00 16.55 21.94
N ALA A 504 -9.52 17.79 22.07
CA ALA A 504 -10.14 18.78 22.95
C ALA A 504 -11.58 19.10 22.52
N GLU A 505 -11.84 19.26 21.22
CA GLU A 505 -13.19 19.41 20.65
C GLU A 505 -14.08 18.19 20.86
N ALA A 506 -13.49 16.98 20.89
CA ALA A 506 -14.19 15.75 21.23
C ALA A 506 -14.45 15.60 22.74
N GLY A 507 -13.99 16.54 23.58
CA GLY A 507 -14.18 16.51 25.02
C GLY A 507 -13.22 15.57 25.76
N VAL A 508 -12.13 15.14 25.12
CA VAL A 508 -11.11 14.30 25.75
C VAL A 508 -10.32 15.16 26.74
N SER A 509 -10.20 14.68 27.98
CA SER A 509 -9.51 15.43 29.01
C SER A 509 -8.00 15.51 28.76
N ALA A 510 -7.41 16.69 28.94
CA ALA A 510 -6.00 16.95 28.68
C ALA A 510 -5.04 16.03 29.44
N HIS A 511 -5.41 15.58 30.66
CA HIS A 511 -4.58 14.66 31.45
C HIS A 511 -4.44 13.26 30.82
N LYS A 512 -5.32 12.88 29.89
CA LYS A 512 -5.20 11.63 29.13
C LYS A 512 -4.31 11.78 27.90
N VAL A 513 -4.06 13.01 27.44
CA VAL A 513 -3.41 13.28 26.15
C VAL A 513 -1.92 13.45 26.35
N LEU A 514 -1.13 12.63 25.67
CA LEU A 514 0.32 12.69 25.70
C LEU A 514 0.89 12.94 24.30
N SER A 515 1.58 14.07 24.13
CA SER A 515 2.23 14.41 22.86
C SER A 515 3.59 13.74 22.74
N ILE A 516 3.72 12.87 21.74
CA ILE A 516 4.93 12.07 21.49
C ILE A 516 5.61 12.40 20.17
N GLY A 517 4.92 13.10 19.25
CA GLY A 517 5.42 13.34 17.90
C GLY A 517 5.30 12.12 16.98
N GLU A 518 5.75 12.24 15.73
CA GLU A 518 5.80 11.13 14.75
C GLU A 518 6.88 10.07 15.09
N SER A 519 7.95 10.47 15.79
CA SER A 519 8.96 9.57 16.40
C SER A 519 9.64 8.58 15.44
N VAL A 520 10.29 9.08 14.39
CA VAL A 520 10.95 8.32 13.33
C VAL A 520 12.10 7.43 13.84
N PHE A 521 12.00 6.14 13.54
CA PHE A 521 13.07 5.16 13.73
C PHE A 521 14.11 5.33 12.61
N GLN A 522 15.36 5.57 13.00
CA GLN A 522 16.48 5.69 12.06
C GLN A 522 17.25 4.37 12.01
N PHE A 523 17.30 3.77 10.83
CA PHE A 523 18.05 2.54 10.60
C PHE A 523 19.54 2.84 10.52
N ASN A 524 20.36 1.95 11.07
CA ASN A 524 21.81 2.03 10.91
C ASN A 524 22.18 1.96 9.43
N ALA A 525 23.06 2.86 8.99
CA ALA A 525 23.51 2.88 7.61
C ALA A 525 24.37 1.65 7.28
N ASP A 526 24.04 0.98 6.17
CA ASP A 526 24.84 -0.12 5.66
C ASP A 526 26.12 0.41 4.99
N LYS A 527 27.24 -0.23 5.30
CA LYS A 527 28.55 0.10 4.69
C LYS A 527 28.57 -0.06 3.17
N ASN A 528 27.70 -0.93 2.64
CA ASN A 528 27.55 -1.20 1.20
C ASN A 528 26.33 -0.50 0.59
N SER A 529 25.85 0.57 1.23
CA SER A 529 24.74 1.36 0.72
C SER A 529 25.01 1.87 -0.69
N SER A 530 23.98 1.88 -1.53
CA SER A 530 24.07 2.38 -2.89
C SER A 530 24.30 3.88 -2.88
N ASP A 531 25.31 4.33 -3.62
CA ASP A 531 25.57 5.75 -3.79
C ASP A 531 24.75 6.32 -4.95
N TRP A 532 23.48 6.63 -4.67
CA TRP A 532 22.59 7.19 -5.70
C TRP A 532 23.01 8.59 -6.16
N SER A 533 23.65 9.40 -5.31
CA SER A 533 24.09 10.74 -5.69
C SER A 533 25.17 10.72 -6.78
N SER A 534 25.96 9.65 -6.83
CA SER A 534 26.93 9.38 -7.91
C SER A 534 26.30 8.87 -9.22
N SER A 535 24.99 8.67 -9.29
CA SER A 535 24.32 8.24 -10.51
C SER A 535 24.55 9.24 -11.66
N PRO A 536 24.98 8.78 -12.85
CA PRO A 536 25.13 9.67 -14.01
C PRO A 536 23.86 10.45 -14.37
N ILE A 537 22.68 9.89 -14.06
CA ILE A 537 21.38 10.52 -14.32
C ILE A 537 21.15 11.74 -13.42
N LEU A 538 21.63 11.69 -12.17
CA LEU A 538 21.44 12.76 -11.19
C LEU A 538 22.57 13.80 -11.21
N LYS A 539 23.71 13.46 -11.81
CA LYS A 539 24.91 14.30 -11.80
C LYS A 539 24.67 15.69 -12.38
N GLY A 540 25.16 16.70 -11.66
CA GLY A 540 25.22 18.09 -12.10
C GLY A 540 23.88 18.82 -12.13
N GLY A 541 22.83 18.26 -11.51
CA GLY A 541 21.55 18.93 -11.38
C GLY A 541 21.02 18.89 -9.95
N PHE A 542 20.09 19.80 -9.67
CA PHE A 542 19.35 19.91 -8.43
C PHE A 542 18.31 18.79 -8.35
N VAL A 543 18.43 17.91 -7.35
CA VAL A 543 17.60 16.71 -7.20
C VAL A 543 16.39 17.02 -6.32
N ILE A 544 15.23 17.14 -6.95
CA ILE A 544 13.95 17.04 -6.23
C ILE A 544 13.57 15.57 -6.08
N GLY A 545 12.99 15.18 -4.94
CA GLY A 545 12.66 13.78 -4.73
C GLY A 545 11.51 13.48 -3.77
N TYR A 546 11.08 12.22 -3.80
CA TYR A 546 10.03 11.67 -2.95
C TYR A 546 10.42 10.26 -2.51
N ILE A 547 10.23 9.97 -1.22
CA ILE A 547 10.40 8.63 -0.64
C ILE A 547 9.10 8.28 0.08
N GLY A 548 8.42 7.22 -0.35
CA GLY A 548 7.19 6.80 0.31
C GLY A 548 6.29 5.94 -0.57
N ASP A 549 5.09 5.70 -0.06
CA ASP A 549 4.05 4.95 -0.75
C ASP A 549 3.11 5.87 -1.52
N ALA A 550 2.45 5.32 -2.54
CA ALA A 550 1.52 6.09 -3.35
C ALA A 550 0.17 6.28 -2.65
N TYR A 551 0.14 7.02 -1.55
CA TYR A 551 -1.09 7.37 -0.83
C TYR A 551 -2.02 8.22 -1.69
N ASP A 552 -3.32 7.98 -1.56
CA ASP A 552 -4.37 8.67 -2.35
C ASP A 552 -4.42 10.19 -2.12
N GLU A 553 -3.84 10.63 -1.01
CA GLU A 553 -3.76 12.03 -0.64
C GLU A 553 -2.52 12.77 -1.20
N VAL A 554 -1.53 12.04 -1.72
CA VAL A 554 -0.32 12.63 -2.30
C VAL A 554 -0.51 12.71 -3.81
N ASP A 555 -0.36 13.92 -4.38
CA ASP A 555 -0.55 14.16 -5.81
C ASP A 555 0.74 13.86 -6.60
N LEU A 556 1.11 12.58 -6.63
CA LEU A 556 2.30 12.14 -7.35
C LEU A 556 2.19 12.39 -8.87
N GLU A 557 0.98 12.48 -9.40
CA GLU A 557 0.69 12.74 -10.81
C GLU A 557 1.05 14.16 -11.25
N SER A 558 1.31 15.08 -10.32
CA SER A 558 1.80 16.44 -10.58
C SER A 558 3.31 16.51 -10.87
N PHE A 559 4.12 15.52 -10.49
CA PHE A 559 5.58 15.52 -10.73
C PHE A 559 5.98 15.75 -12.20
N PRO A 560 5.35 15.11 -13.21
CA PRO A 560 5.63 15.38 -14.61
C PRO A 560 5.47 16.85 -15.01
N ALA A 561 4.40 17.50 -14.53
CA ALA A 561 4.14 18.91 -14.83
C ALA A 561 5.12 19.85 -14.11
N ILE A 562 5.47 19.54 -12.87
CA ILE A 562 6.47 20.30 -12.09
C ILE A 562 7.84 20.23 -12.79
N LEU A 563 8.31 19.02 -13.12
CA LEU A 563 9.60 18.83 -13.77
C LEU A 563 9.65 19.49 -15.15
N ASP A 564 8.63 19.29 -15.98
CA ASP A 564 8.57 19.87 -17.33
C ASP A 564 8.64 21.41 -17.30
N LYS A 565 7.91 22.05 -16.38
CA LYS A 565 7.96 23.51 -16.21
C LYS A 565 9.33 24.00 -15.73
N LEU A 566 9.99 23.29 -14.82
CA LEU A 566 11.33 23.63 -14.35
C LEU A 566 12.38 23.50 -15.45
N VAL A 567 12.32 22.43 -16.25
CA VAL A 567 13.22 22.22 -17.40
C VAL A 567 13.01 23.29 -18.46
N LYS A 568 11.76 23.66 -18.76
CA LYS A 568 11.44 24.76 -19.70
C LYS A 568 11.95 26.12 -19.25
N ARG A 569 12.15 26.33 -17.94
CA ARG A 569 12.82 27.52 -17.38
C ARG A 569 14.36 27.48 -17.50
N GLY A 570 14.92 26.42 -18.09
CA GLY A 570 16.37 26.24 -18.25
C GLY A 570 17.09 25.83 -16.96
N LEU A 571 16.36 25.37 -15.94
CA LEU A 571 16.94 24.98 -14.66
C LEU A 571 17.49 23.54 -14.72
N PRO A 572 18.66 23.27 -14.11
CA PRO A 572 19.29 21.95 -14.15
C PRO A 572 18.64 21.01 -13.12
N VAL A 573 17.35 20.64 -13.30
CA VAL A 573 16.61 19.82 -12.33
C VAL A 573 16.65 18.33 -12.70
N ARG A 574 16.74 17.48 -11.68
CA ARG A 574 16.66 16.01 -11.73
C ARG A 574 15.57 15.52 -10.77
N LEU A 575 15.03 14.35 -11.05
CA LEU A 575 13.97 13.74 -10.24
C LEU A 575 14.40 12.38 -9.71
N LEU A 576 14.28 12.17 -8.40
CA LEU A 576 14.56 10.90 -7.74
C LEU A 576 13.34 10.44 -6.92
N ILE A 577 12.72 9.33 -7.32
CA ILE A 577 11.54 8.80 -6.64
C ILE A 577 11.79 7.38 -6.15
N PHE A 578 11.65 7.19 -4.85
CA PHE A 578 11.69 5.89 -4.19
C PHE A 578 10.26 5.46 -3.81
N GLY A 579 9.77 4.42 -4.47
CA GLY A 579 8.43 3.88 -4.28
C GLY A 579 8.18 2.69 -5.19
N VAL A 580 7.14 1.91 -4.90
CA VAL A 580 6.73 0.75 -5.69
C VAL A 580 5.23 0.79 -5.95
N GLY A 581 4.81 0.31 -7.12
CA GLY A 581 3.40 0.23 -7.50
C GLY A 581 3.08 0.90 -8.82
N THR A 582 1.86 0.67 -9.29
CA THR A 582 1.39 1.08 -10.63
C THR A 582 1.39 2.60 -10.82
N ARG A 583 1.15 3.39 -9.77
CA ARG A 583 1.21 4.86 -9.83
C ARG A 583 2.61 5.36 -10.21
N PHE A 584 3.66 4.83 -9.61
CA PHE A 584 5.04 5.20 -9.94
C PHE A 584 5.43 4.81 -11.37
N HIS A 585 4.98 3.65 -11.85
CA HIS A 585 5.18 3.26 -13.26
C HIS A 585 4.51 4.25 -14.22
N ARG A 586 3.23 4.62 -13.96
CA ARG A 586 2.52 5.61 -14.79
C ARG A 586 3.23 6.96 -14.82
N ILE A 587 3.82 7.40 -13.71
CA ILE A 587 4.56 8.66 -13.64
C ILE A 587 5.85 8.57 -14.47
N ARG A 588 6.61 7.48 -14.33
CA ARG A 588 7.80 7.23 -15.13
C ARG A 588 7.48 7.22 -16.63
N ASP A 589 6.45 6.50 -17.04
CA ASP A 589 6.06 6.38 -18.45
C ASP A 589 5.61 7.75 -19.02
N LYS A 590 4.89 8.56 -18.22
CA LYS A 590 4.56 9.96 -18.58
C LYS A 590 5.78 10.84 -18.75
N LEU A 591 6.76 10.73 -17.85
CA LEU A 591 8.01 11.50 -17.91
C LEU A 591 8.85 11.11 -19.13
N GLU A 592 8.90 9.82 -19.46
CA GLU A 592 9.57 9.32 -20.66
C GLU A 592 8.89 9.84 -21.93
N ALA A 593 7.56 9.83 -21.99
CA ALA A 593 6.80 10.40 -23.10
C ALA A 593 7.01 11.92 -23.28
N LEU A 594 7.30 12.64 -22.19
CA LEU A 594 7.65 14.07 -22.21
C LEU A 594 9.14 14.33 -22.56
N GLY A 595 9.94 13.28 -22.74
CA GLY A 595 11.37 13.39 -23.06
C GLY A 595 12.28 13.66 -21.85
N HIS A 596 11.80 13.44 -20.62
CA HIS A 596 12.55 13.69 -19.37
C HIS A 596 13.19 12.43 -18.77
N GLY A 597 13.17 11.30 -19.48
CA GLY A 597 13.64 10.00 -18.98
C GLY A 597 15.12 10.00 -18.56
N ASP A 598 15.97 10.78 -19.22
CA ASP A 598 17.40 10.95 -18.91
C ASP A 598 17.68 11.82 -17.68
N ARG A 599 16.64 12.31 -17.00
CA ARG A 599 16.72 13.15 -15.79
C ARG A 599 16.06 12.52 -14.58
N CYS A 600 15.42 11.36 -14.75
CA CYS A 600 14.58 10.76 -13.73
C CYS A 600 15.13 9.39 -13.33
N LEU A 601 15.24 9.15 -12.02
CA LEU A 601 15.66 7.88 -11.47
C LEU A 601 14.58 7.30 -10.54
N PHE A 602 14.21 6.05 -10.79
CA PHE A 602 13.22 5.29 -10.01
C PHE A 602 13.86 3.98 -9.50
N PRO A 603 14.62 4.00 -8.39
CA PRO A 603 15.33 2.81 -7.90
C PRO A 603 14.42 1.72 -7.31
N GLY A 604 13.12 2.02 -7.12
CA GLY A 604 12.22 1.22 -6.31
C GLY A 604 12.34 1.58 -4.83
N ARG A 605 11.98 0.65 -3.94
CA ARG A 605 12.06 0.88 -2.49
C ARG A 605 13.50 0.66 -1.99
N PRO A 606 14.08 1.59 -1.20
CA PRO A 606 15.43 1.42 -0.67
C PRO A 606 15.46 0.23 0.30
N ARG A 607 16.61 -0.47 0.38
CA ARG A 607 16.79 -1.53 1.38
C ARG A 607 16.95 -0.93 2.77
N ASN A 608 16.70 -1.75 3.78
CA ASN A 608 17.01 -1.44 5.18
C ASN A 608 18.50 -1.07 5.26
N GLY A 609 18.82 0.03 5.96
CA GLY A 609 20.18 0.57 6.02
C GLY A 609 20.63 1.40 4.82
N HIS A 610 19.88 1.45 3.72
CA HIS A 610 20.14 2.37 2.61
C HIS A 610 19.28 3.64 2.67
N ILE A 611 18.34 3.76 3.61
CA ILE A 611 17.42 4.91 3.72
C ILE A 611 18.17 6.23 3.88
N ALA A 612 19.19 6.26 4.74
CA ALA A 612 20.03 7.44 4.93
C ALA A 612 20.70 7.88 3.62
N ALA A 613 21.21 6.94 2.82
CA ALA A 613 21.80 7.23 1.51
C ALA A 613 20.75 7.71 0.49
N ALA A 614 19.51 7.21 0.57
CA ALA A 614 18.42 7.63 -0.29
C ALA A 614 18.04 9.10 -0.03
N PHE A 615 17.87 9.48 1.24
CA PHE A 615 17.66 10.88 1.61
C PHE A 615 18.89 11.76 1.31
N ALA A 616 20.10 11.23 1.49
CA ALA A 616 21.33 11.97 1.16
C ALA A 616 21.46 12.33 -0.33
N ALA A 617 20.84 11.56 -1.22
CA ALA A 617 20.83 11.80 -2.67
C ALA A 617 19.77 12.80 -3.13
N ILE A 618 18.93 13.33 -2.22
CA ILE A 618 17.87 14.29 -2.51
C ILE A 618 18.26 15.65 -1.92
N ASP A 619 18.23 16.69 -2.75
CA ASP A 619 18.48 18.07 -2.32
C ASP A 619 17.24 18.71 -1.69
N LEU A 620 16.05 18.40 -2.22
CA LEU A 620 14.76 18.88 -1.72
C LEU A 620 13.69 17.79 -1.82
N VAL A 621 13.09 17.42 -0.69
CA VAL A 621 11.94 16.51 -0.68
C VAL A 621 10.68 17.30 -1.05
N VAL A 622 9.95 16.86 -2.07
CA VAL A 622 8.73 17.52 -2.56
C VAL A 622 7.52 16.62 -2.33
N ILE A 623 6.50 17.15 -1.65
CA ILE A 623 5.29 16.40 -1.29
C ILE A 623 4.05 17.18 -1.77
N PRO A 624 3.61 16.94 -3.01
CA PRO A 624 2.38 17.52 -3.55
C PRO A 624 1.14 16.90 -2.89
N ALA A 625 0.03 17.64 -2.90
CA ALA A 625 -1.18 17.25 -2.19
C ALA A 625 -2.39 17.25 -3.12
N MET A 626 -3.22 16.21 -2.97
CA MET A 626 -4.48 16.10 -3.70
C MET A 626 -5.53 17.04 -3.10
N PRO A 627 -6.49 17.57 -3.88
CA PRO A 627 -7.54 18.45 -3.35
C PRO A 627 -8.33 17.87 -2.16
N VAL A 628 -8.47 16.54 -2.11
CA VAL A 628 -9.11 15.84 -0.99
C VAL A 628 -8.43 16.09 0.37
N THR A 629 -7.17 16.53 0.38
CA THR A 629 -6.39 16.74 1.61
C THR A 629 -6.72 18.02 2.35
N GLN A 630 -7.54 18.93 1.81
CA GLN A 630 -7.86 20.24 2.41
C GLN A 630 -8.37 20.18 3.86
N ARG A 631 -8.76 19.01 4.34
CA ARG A 631 -9.53 18.85 5.57
C ARG A 631 -8.69 18.48 6.80
N CYS A 632 -7.44 18.03 6.64
CA CYS A 632 -6.64 17.51 7.77
C CYS A 632 -5.21 18.04 7.78
N GLY A 633 -4.91 19.02 8.63
CA GLY A 633 -3.57 19.55 8.85
C GLY A 633 -2.72 18.66 9.74
N ARG A 634 -2.13 17.59 9.19
CA ARG A 634 -1.34 16.60 9.97
C ARG A 634 0.15 16.66 9.63
N SER A 635 0.98 16.17 10.56
CA SER A 635 2.44 16.18 10.43
C SER A 635 2.99 15.25 9.33
N ARG A 636 2.25 14.22 8.89
CA ARG A 636 2.60 13.21 7.86
C ARG A 636 3.95 12.51 8.11
N PHE A 637 3.94 11.18 8.09
CA PHE A 637 5.13 10.41 8.42
C PHE A 637 6.29 10.66 7.44
N GLU A 638 6.01 10.85 6.15
CA GLU A 638 7.05 11.12 5.13
C GLU A 638 7.74 12.46 5.32
N ILE A 639 7.02 13.47 5.84
CA ILE A 639 7.61 14.77 6.23
C ILE A 639 8.51 14.55 7.44
N ALA A 640 8.00 13.86 8.47
CA ALA A 640 8.79 13.58 9.66
C ALA A 640 10.05 12.78 9.34
N GLU A 641 9.98 11.78 8.44
CA GLU A 641 11.17 11.03 7.99
C GLU A 641 12.19 11.94 7.32
N ALA A 642 11.77 12.77 6.37
CA ALA A 642 12.67 13.71 5.70
C ALA A 642 13.36 14.66 6.71
N LEU A 643 12.59 15.23 7.64
CA LEU A 643 13.11 16.11 8.68
C LEU A 643 14.05 15.36 9.65
N ALA A 644 13.75 14.12 10.03
CA ALA A 644 14.62 13.30 10.88
C ALA A 644 15.99 13.07 10.22
N TYR A 645 16.07 13.00 8.89
CA TYR A 645 17.33 12.93 8.13
C TYR A 645 17.89 14.31 7.74
N GLY A 646 17.38 15.39 8.33
CA GLY A 646 17.83 16.77 8.12
C GLY A 646 17.59 17.29 6.70
N ARG A 647 16.62 16.72 5.97
CA ARG A 647 16.36 17.11 4.58
C ARG A 647 15.32 18.23 4.51
N PRO A 648 15.57 19.28 3.71
CA PRO A 648 14.58 20.33 3.50
C PRO A 648 13.36 19.75 2.76
N VAL A 649 12.18 20.22 3.14
CA VAL A 649 10.89 19.74 2.63
C VAL A 649 10.10 20.90 2.04
N LEU A 650 9.52 20.67 0.86
CA LEU A 650 8.49 21.50 0.23
C LEU A 650 7.19 20.69 0.16
N ALA A 651 6.20 21.07 0.96
CA ALA A 651 4.93 20.35 1.04
C ALA A 651 3.74 21.25 0.69
N ALA A 652 2.71 20.68 0.05
CA ALA A 652 1.45 21.37 -0.18
C ALA A 652 0.32 20.85 0.71
N GLY A 653 -0.74 21.66 0.82
CA GLY A 653 -1.94 21.34 1.58
C GLY A 653 -1.81 21.69 3.07
N PRO A 654 -2.82 21.30 3.88
CA PRO A 654 -2.81 21.59 5.29
C PRO A 654 -1.77 20.70 5.99
N ILE A 655 -0.85 21.34 6.70
CA ILE A 655 0.23 20.72 7.46
C ILE A 655 0.11 21.18 8.92
N ALA A 656 0.43 20.29 9.88
CA ALA A 656 0.39 20.60 11.30
C ALA A 656 1.32 21.76 11.69
N SER A 657 0.89 22.66 12.58
CA SER A 657 1.64 23.89 12.88
C SER A 657 2.97 23.58 13.57
N ALA A 658 3.05 22.48 14.31
CA ALA A 658 4.27 22.04 14.97
C ALA A 658 5.45 21.82 14.00
N VAL A 659 5.19 21.39 12.75
CA VAL A 659 6.24 21.12 11.76
C VAL A 659 6.41 22.25 10.72
N LYS A 660 5.44 23.16 10.60
CA LYS A 660 5.48 24.28 9.63
C LYS A 660 6.78 25.12 9.70
N PRO A 661 7.34 25.47 10.87
CA PRO A 661 8.58 26.25 10.92
C PRO A 661 9.80 25.56 10.31
N SER A 662 9.72 24.23 10.12
CA SER A 662 10.84 23.39 9.68
C SER A 662 10.79 23.06 8.18
N LEU A 663 9.78 23.53 7.46
CA LEU A 663 9.55 23.22 6.05
C LEU A 663 8.91 24.38 5.29
N LYS A 664 8.93 24.32 3.95
CA LYS A 664 8.22 25.29 3.11
C LYS A 664 6.83 24.73 2.77
N THR A 665 5.78 25.45 3.15
CA THR A 665 4.39 25.10 2.81
C THR A 665 3.87 25.85 1.59
N ILE A 666 2.99 25.20 0.82
CA ILE A 666 2.16 25.80 -0.24
C ILE A 666 0.69 25.57 0.09
N GLU A 667 -0.08 26.64 0.21
CA GLU A 667 -1.51 26.60 0.56
C GLU A 667 -2.45 26.48 -0.66
N ALA A 668 -1.87 26.28 -1.85
CA ALA A 668 -2.61 26.04 -3.10
C ALA A 668 -2.71 24.53 -3.43
N LEU A 669 -3.66 24.17 -4.29
CA LEU A 669 -3.89 22.80 -4.79
C LEU A 669 -4.07 22.79 -6.32
N GLY A 670 -3.98 21.61 -6.95
CA GLY A 670 -4.16 21.46 -8.39
C GLY A 670 -3.14 22.26 -9.21
N GLU A 671 -3.59 22.96 -10.25
CA GLU A 671 -2.69 23.69 -11.15
C GLU A 671 -1.94 24.86 -10.47
N GLU A 672 -2.60 25.54 -9.52
CA GLU A 672 -2.00 26.63 -8.76
C GLU A 672 -0.89 26.11 -7.83
N MET A 673 -1.08 24.94 -7.22
CA MET A 673 -0.02 24.24 -6.47
C MET A 673 1.19 23.97 -7.35
N VAL A 674 0.97 23.44 -8.55
CA VAL A 674 2.07 23.15 -9.48
C VAL A 674 2.83 24.43 -9.81
N ALA A 675 2.14 25.54 -10.07
CA ALA A 675 2.80 26.83 -10.32
C ALA A 675 3.63 27.30 -9.12
N ALA A 676 3.03 27.30 -7.92
CA ALA A 676 3.70 27.71 -6.69
C ALA A 676 4.91 26.82 -6.34
N MET A 677 4.83 25.50 -6.59
CA MET A 677 5.94 24.56 -6.39
C MET A 677 7.08 24.86 -7.35
N VAL A 678 6.79 25.09 -8.63
CA VAL A 678 7.79 25.43 -9.64
C VAL A 678 8.48 26.75 -9.27
N ASP A 679 7.75 27.74 -8.79
CA ASP A 679 8.32 29.02 -8.34
C ASP A 679 9.22 28.84 -7.13
N ALA A 680 8.76 28.11 -6.10
CA ALA A 680 9.56 27.83 -4.91
C ALA A 680 10.87 27.08 -5.25
N VAL A 681 10.79 26.01 -6.06
CA VAL A 681 11.98 25.26 -6.50
C VAL A 681 12.90 26.15 -7.34
N SER A 682 12.36 26.99 -8.22
CA SER A 682 13.15 27.95 -9.00
C SER A 682 13.92 28.92 -8.08
N THR A 683 13.27 29.44 -7.03
CA THR A 683 13.91 30.30 -6.04
C THR A 683 15.03 29.57 -5.31
N PHE A 684 14.82 28.32 -4.87
CA PHE A 684 15.87 27.55 -4.18
C PHE A 684 17.10 27.32 -5.06
N ILE A 685 16.91 27.08 -6.37
CA ILE A 685 18.02 26.90 -7.31
C ILE A 685 18.75 28.23 -7.62
N LEU A 686 17.99 29.31 -7.81
CA LEU A 686 18.54 30.61 -8.20
C LEU A 686 19.10 31.41 -7.01
N GLN A 687 18.62 31.13 -5.79
CA GLN A 687 19.01 31.79 -4.54
C GLN A 687 19.33 30.72 -3.46
N PRO A 688 20.50 30.09 -3.52
CA PRO A 688 20.86 28.96 -2.65
C PRO A 688 20.73 29.25 -1.14
N GLY A 689 20.96 30.49 -0.71
CA GLY A 689 20.81 30.87 0.71
C GLY A 689 19.42 30.62 1.29
N SER A 690 18.37 30.65 0.47
CA SER A 690 17.00 30.31 0.92
C SER A 690 16.84 28.81 1.23
N LEU A 691 17.52 27.95 0.46
CA LEU A 691 17.54 26.51 0.70
C LEU A 691 18.43 26.15 1.88
N GLU A 692 19.56 26.85 2.06
CA GLU A 692 20.43 26.68 3.22
C GLU A 692 19.70 26.98 4.53
N GLN A 693 18.93 28.08 4.57
CA GLN A 693 18.07 28.41 5.71
C GLN A 693 17.05 27.31 6.00
N LEU A 694 16.40 26.78 4.95
CA LEU A 694 15.44 25.68 5.09
C LEU A 694 16.09 24.39 5.57
N SER A 695 17.29 24.08 5.07
CA SER A 695 18.08 22.91 5.47
C SER A 695 18.53 23.01 6.92
N GLN A 696 18.91 24.21 7.37
CA GLN A 696 19.24 24.45 8.77
C GLN A 696 18.01 24.29 9.67
N ALA A 697 16.84 24.78 9.26
CA ALA A 697 15.60 24.59 10.00
C ALA A 697 15.25 23.10 10.12
N ALA A 698 15.35 22.34 9.03
CA ALA A 698 15.14 20.89 9.04
C ALA A 698 16.14 20.16 9.96
N THR A 699 17.42 20.55 9.92
CA THR A 699 18.46 19.98 10.80
C THR A 699 18.18 20.28 12.28
N ASN A 700 17.74 21.49 12.61
CA ASN A 700 17.39 21.86 13.98
C ASN A 700 16.20 21.05 14.51
N ALA A 701 15.20 20.77 13.67
CA ALA A 701 14.03 19.98 14.02
C ALA A 701 14.27 18.46 14.04
N ALA A 702 15.36 17.98 13.45
CA ALA A 702 15.62 16.56 13.26
C ALA A 702 15.60 15.77 14.58
N HIS A 703 16.14 16.34 15.65
CA HIS A 703 16.19 15.69 16.97
C HIS A 703 14.78 15.40 17.52
N ASP A 704 13.86 16.37 17.41
CA ASP A 704 12.49 16.26 17.91
C ASP A 704 11.67 15.18 17.21
N MET A 705 12.09 14.80 16.00
CA MET A 705 11.49 13.74 15.20
C MET A 705 12.00 12.35 15.57
N THR A 706 12.99 12.20 16.44
CA THR A 706 13.62 10.89 16.72
C THR A 706 12.87 10.05 17.76
N VAL A 707 13.13 8.74 17.74
CA VAL A 707 12.74 7.81 18.81
C VAL A 707 13.29 8.23 20.18
N ALA A 708 14.49 8.83 20.24
CA ALA A 708 15.08 9.26 21.50
C ALA A 708 14.27 10.40 22.15
N ALA A 709 13.92 11.44 21.40
CA ALA A 709 13.11 12.55 21.89
C ALA A 709 11.72 12.08 22.36
N ALA A 710 11.09 11.14 21.65
CA ALA A 710 9.82 10.57 22.09
C ALA A 710 9.96 9.71 23.36
N ALA A 711 11.05 8.96 23.51
CA ALA A 711 11.32 8.20 24.73
C ALA A 711 11.50 9.15 25.94
N GLU A 712 12.15 10.30 25.78
CA GLU A 712 12.26 11.32 26.83
C GLU A 712 10.88 11.86 27.23
N ARG A 713 10.00 12.16 26.26
CA ARG A 713 8.61 12.57 26.54
C ARG A 713 7.81 11.49 27.26
N LEU A 714 8.03 10.22 26.91
CA LEU A 714 7.39 9.07 27.58
C LEU A 714 7.88 8.87 29.02
N VAL A 715 9.15 9.17 29.33
CA VAL A 715 9.69 9.05 30.70
C VAL A 715 9.27 10.23 31.59
N GLN A 716 9.04 11.41 30.99
CA GLN A 716 8.58 12.60 31.71
C GLN A 716 7.09 12.53 32.10
N ALA A 717 6.30 11.79 31.33
CA ALA A 717 4.88 11.55 31.57
C ALA A 717 4.67 10.38 32.52
#